data_AF-A0A061H543-F1
#
_entry.id   AF-A0A061H543-F1
#
_cell.length_a   1.000
_cell.length_b   1.000
_cell.length_c   1.000
_cell.angle_alpha   90.00
_cell.angle_beta   90.00
_cell.angle_gamma   90.00
#
_symmetry.space_group_name_H-M   'P 1'
#
loop_
_entity.id
_entity.type
_entity.pdbx_description
1 polymer ?
#
loop_
_entity_poly.entity_id
_entity_poly.type
_entity_poly.pdbx_seq_one_letter_code
_entity_poly.pdbx_strand_id
1 'polypeptide(L)'
;MVVPPAKRAKYENIAGLSNQTVATATLPLEDADMDPVQEQEPSTVAADDSPLPVSTSPLDYENGIFLGPMVRIGTLPTRLLSLEYGADLVWGPEIVDRAIMGTQRRVDPRTGVIEYLKDDKQVFSCHPIERPYLVFQVGSANPEQAAQAVKIITEHDDVAAVDLNCGCPKPFSTHAGMGANLLSTPDLLCNILTAMRRAAPPHVAVTCKIRLLPTQEATIALVDQIVRTGAIECLTVHCRTKDMRPREPALLDRLRDIVDHVNATAKSLHRKIPVVCNGDCWDASVAPRIKELTGVTSTMIARGAEANPSCFRTEGNLSVPDTIAPKLIQYSLALNNPIGNTKYCLGQLAFKPSESIPKEVQLQGKTKMMPKKQLSALRSGISQAKTQEDLAKVFNIDPEHVRSQDVDAIILRDLKEALSKRARTTSGGFDGQRVGAVVGNANEGARDGTGSSGGQGAEDGHASGGGQSRATDNSPQPEWKQLLAEKIGKHIKDEKSLLYYALSTVEAQTSVHDAAKPHVRYVVHRGFVNEKRDGDASGGIAPQNPNFGSSPCLMTTTDVRTPKVQQLISQSGIRAQGTDGSHGGEGEIAWWIESAQLQFRISGTLHVLPTEGHPLRSSFPYDRLTPPRAPGSTSTEPFDWDGERSRIFNKLNPGLLASFCRPTPGSAHPNLDALDTARPKDDTSSPWPLELPQPGKEETEQQRQQLRESEKNFALLVIEPRSVDVVNLADDTRTIYELKPGQNAATGEWTKRRVVP
;
A
#
# COMPACT_ATOMS: atom_id res chain seq x y z
N MET A 1 -55.19 -0.33 18.75
CA MET A 1 -56.14 0.42 17.88
C MET A 1 -56.26 -0.33 16.56
N VAL A 2 -57.50 -0.58 16.12
CA VAL A 2 -57.94 -1.22 14.85
C VAL A 2 -57.78 -0.17 13.71
N VAL A 3 -57.34 -0.42 12.46
CA VAL A 3 -57.92 -1.09 11.24
C VAL A 3 -56.79 -1.22 10.14
N PRO A 4 -56.95 -1.77 8.89
CA PRO A 4 -56.53 -3.12 8.45
C PRO A 4 -55.61 -3.11 7.16
N PRO A 5 -55.58 -4.11 6.21
CA PRO A 5 -54.34 -4.74 5.72
C PRO A 5 -53.97 -4.50 4.22
N ALA A 6 -52.70 -4.71 3.83
CA ALA A 6 -52.36 -5.16 2.47
C ALA A 6 -50.95 -5.79 2.35
N LYS A 7 -50.96 -7.11 2.05
CA LYS A 7 -50.02 -7.92 1.24
C LYS A 7 -48.55 -8.06 1.71
N ARG A 8 -48.29 -9.16 2.43
CA ARG A 8 -47.00 -9.89 2.47
C ARG A 8 -47.20 -11.23 1.77
N ALA A 9 -46.31 -11.57 0.83
CA ALA A 9 -46.19 -12.91 0.27
C ALA A 9 -44.73 -13.38 0.37
N LYS A 10 -44.56 -14.45 1.16
CA LYS A 10 -43.66 -15.61 1.00
C LYS A 10 -42.15 -15.36 0.84
N TYR A 11 -41.36 -15.72 1.87
CA TYR A 11 -40.68 -17.02 1.97
C TYR A 11 -39.65 -16.99 3.14
N GLU A 12 -40.11 -17.41 4.33
CA GLU A 12 -39.34 -18.16 5.33
C GLU A 12 -40.29 -19.31 5.66
N ASN A 13 -39.95 -20.57 5.45
CA ASN A 13 -39.07 -21.39 6.25
C ASN A 13 -39.04 -22.75 5.53
N ILE A 14 -37.99 -23.55 5.75
CA ILE A 14 -38.13 -24.93 6.21
C ILE A 14 -36.71 -25.39 6.57
N ALA A 15 -36.50 -25.60 7.86
CA ALA A 15 -35.59 -26.61 8.37
C ALA A 15 -36.37 -27.44 9.37
N GLY A 16 -36.36 -28.76 9.16
CA GLY A 16 -36.75 -29.77 10.14
C GLY A 16 -38.15 -30.33 9.99
N LEU A 17 -38.26 -31.56 9.47
CA LEU A 17 -38.70 -32.70 10.26
C LEU A 17 -38.47 -34.01 9.51
N SER A 18 -38.07 -35.00 10.30
CA SER A 18 -37.51 -36.31 9.98
C SER A 18 -38.51 -37.38 9.53
N ASN A 19 -37.96 -38.36 8.81
CA ASN A 19 -38.32 -39.79 8.76
C ASN A 19 -39.78 -40.20 8.50
N GLN A 20 -40.04 -40.78 7.32
CA GLN A 20 -40.60 -42.12 7.17
C GLN A 20 -40.49 -42.61 5.72
N THR A 21 -39.82 -43.74 5.52
CA THR A 21 -39.86 -44.60 4.32
C THR A 21 -41.21 -45.30 4.22
N VAL A 22 -41.73 -45.50 2.99
CA VAL A 22 -42.17 -46.80 2.40
C VAL A 22 -43.04 -46.57 1.13
N ALA A 23 -42.69 -47.34 0.08
CA ALA A 23 -43.51 -47.89 -1.03
C ALA A 23 -44.05 -47.02 -2.20
N THR A 24 -43.42 -47.25 -3.36
CA THR A 24 -44.00 -47.65 -4.69
C THR A 24 -45.35 -47.09 -5.17
N ALA A 25 -45.32 -46.41 -6.33
CA ALA A 25 -45.91 -46.86 -7.63
C ALA A 25 -46.11 -45.70 -8.63
N THR A 26 -45.37 -45.74 -9.76
CA THR A 26 -45.79 -45.60 -11.20
C THR A 26 -47.20 -45.05 -11.50
N LEU A 27 -47.53 -44.16 -12.46
CA LEU A 27 -47.07 -43.69 -13.80
C LEU A 27 -48.05 -42.54 -14.23
N PRO A 28 -48.02 -41.90 -15.43
CA PRO A 28 -46.96 -41.66 -16.42
C PRO A 28 -46.83 -40.15 -16.82
N LEU A 29 -45.68 -39.77 -17.36
CA LEU A 29 -45.51 -38.56 -18.17
C LEU A 29 -45.39 -39.02 -19.63
N GLU A 30 -46.15 -38.38 -20.53
CA GLU A 30 -45.97 -38.52 -21.97
C GLU A 30 -44.73 -37.73 -22.40
N ASP A 31 -43.89 -38.42 -23.17
CA ASP A 31 -42.66 -37.95 -23.77
C ASP A 31 -42.91 -36.84 -24.81
N ALA A 32 -42.10 -35.78 -24.72
CA ALA A 32 -41.69 -35.03 -25.89
C ALA A 32 -40.15 -35.04 -25.90
N ASP A 33 -39.62 -35.76 -26.88
CA ASP A 33 -38.20 -35.96 -27.18
C ASP A 33 -37.40 -34.66 -27.12
N MET A 34 -36.39 -34.64 -26.25
CA MET A 34 -35.22 -33.79 -26.36
C MET A 34 -34.01 -34.74 -26.37
N ASP A 35 -33.33 -34.79 -27.51
CA ASP A 35 -32.13 -35.61 -27.72
C ASP A 35 -31.15 -35.49 -26.55
N PRO A 36 -30.56 -36.60 -26.06
CA PRO A 36 -29.59 -36.55 -24.98
C PRO A 36 -28.34 -35.81 -25.47
N VAL A 37 -28.03 -34.69 -24.82
CA VAL A 37 -26.70 -34.09 -24.84
C VAL A 37 -25.74 -35.16 -24.35
N GLN A 38 -24.97 -35.74 -25.29
CA GLN A 38 -23.86 -36.62 -24.96
C GLN A 38 -22.94 -35.88 -23.98
N GLU A 39 -22.80 -36.40 -22.77
CA GLU A 39 -21.68 -36.07 -21.89
C GLU A 39 -20.41 -36.47 -22.63
N GLN A 40 -19.74 -35.48 -23.24
CA GLN A 40 -18.38 -35.67 -23.71
C GLN A 40 -17.49 -35.84 -22.48
N GLU A 41 -16.94 -37.04 -22.31
CA GLU A 41 -15.79 -37.24 -21.45
C GLU A 41 -14.72 -36.18 -21.75
N PRO A 42 -13.98 -35.67 -20.75
CA PRO A 42 -12.93 -34.70 -20.98
C PRO A 42 -11.91 -35.32 -21.95
N SER A 43 -11.84 -34.78 -23.18
CA SER A 43 -10.83 -35.21 -24.13
C SER A 43 -9.47 -34.96 -23.50
N THR A 44 -8.76 -36.02 -23.18
CA THR A 44 -7.34 -35.97 -22.88
C THR A 44 -6.66 -35.52 -24.16
N VAL A 45 -6.47 -34.21 -24.31
CA VAL A 45 -5.61 -33.66 -25.35
C VAL A 45 -4.25 -34.30 -25.12
N ALA A 46 -3.84 -35.18 -26.02
CA ALA A 46 -2.51 -35.78 -25.96
C ALA A 46 -1.51 -34.63 -25.81
N ALA A 47 -0.69 -34.67 -24.75
CA ALA A 47 0.34 -33.67 -24.54
C ALA A 47 1.22 -33.67 -25.80
N ASP A 48 1.22 -32.54 -26.51
CA ASP A 48 2.15 -32.34 -27.60
C ASP A 48 3.53 -32.19 -26.95
N ASP A 49 4.29 -33.28 -26.95
CA ASP A 49 5.62 -33.38 -26.35
C ASP A 49 6.71 -32.78 -27.24
N SER A 50 6.36 -32.18 -28.39
CA SER A 50 7.34 -31.47 -29.22
C SER A 50 7.94 -30.29 -28.45
N PRO A 51 9.23 -29.95 -28.66
CA PRO A 51 9.85 -28.81 -28.01
C PRO A 51 9.05 -27.52 -28.24
N LEU A 52 8.88 -26.72 -27.18
CA LEU A 52 8.21 -25.43 -27.30
C LEU A 52 8.98 -24.49 -28.24
N PRO A 53 8.28 -23.67 -29.06
CA PRO A 53 8.93 -22.66 -29.88
C PRO A 53 9.72 -21.67 -29.01
N VAL A 54 10.98 -21.45 -29.37
CA VAL A 54 11.85 -20.49 -28.69
C VAL A 54 11.40 -19.06 -29.02
N SER A 55 11.27 -18.23 -27.99
CA SER A 55 11.02 -16.80 -28.14
C SER A 55 12.25 -16.09 -28.70
N THR A 56 12.04 -15.22 -29.69
CA THR A 56 13.03 -14.27 -30.21
C THR A 56 12.65 -12.83 -29.88
N SER A 57 11.79 -12.65 -28.86
CA SER A 57 11.30 -11.33 -28.46
C SER A 57 12.47 -10.39 -28.11
N PRO A 58 12.45 -9.14 -28.62
CA PRO A 58 13.48 -8.15 -28.33
C PRO A 58 13.24 -7.39 -27.02
N LEU A 59 12.17 -7.73 -26.27
CA LEU A 59 11.78 -7.03 -25.05
C LEU A 59 12.77 -7.27 -23.92
N ASP A 60 13.10 -6.19 -23.22
CA ASP A 60 13.88 -6.24 -21.99
C ASP A 60 12.94 -6.07 -20.79
N TYR A 61 12.95 -7.07 -19.91
CA TYR A 61 12.17 -7.06 -18.67
C TYR A 61 13.03 -6.72 -17.44
N GLU A 62 14.29 -6.36 -17.62
CA GLU A 62 15.21 -5.97 -16.55
C GLU A 62 15.38 -4.46 -16.44
N ASN A 63 15.75 -4.02 -15.24
CA ASN A 63 16.05 -2.63 -14.90
C ASN A 63 14.92 -1.63 -15.18
N GLY A 64 13.74 -2.10 -15.54
CA GLY A 64 12.63 -1.30 -16.01
C GLY A 64 11.60 -0.97 -14.94
N ILE A 65 10.70 -0.06 -15.31
CA ILE A 65 9.50 0.28 -14.56
C ILE A 65 8.27 0.21 -15.46
N PHE A 66 7.32 -0.64 -15.08
CA PHE A 66 6.23 -1.06 -15.97
C PHE A 66 4.87 -0.60 -15.47
N LEU A 67 3.97 -0.26 -16.40
CA LEU A 67 2.56 -0.08 -16.08
C LEU A 67 1.89 -1.45 -15.94
N GLY A 68 1.27 -1.69 -14.79
CA GLY A 68 0.55 -2.92 -14.53
C GLY A 68 -0.85 -2.97 -15.15
N PRO A 69 -1.37 -4.18 -15.42
CA PRO A 69 -2.69 -4.37 -16.01
C PRO A 69 -3.79 -3.96 -15.03
N MET A 70 -4.71 -3.11 -15.49
CA MET A 70 -5.82 -2.62 -14.68
C MET A 70 -7.11 -2.54 -15.51
N VAL A 71 -8.10 -3.36 -15.15
CA VAL A 71 -9.42 -3.34 -15.80
C VAL A 71 -10.01 -1.94 -15.73
N ARG A 72 -10.49 -1.43 -16.88
CA ARG A 72 -10.96 -0.06 -17.13
C ARG A 72 -9.91 1.05 -17.09
N ILE A 73 -8.79 0.93 -16.38
CA ILE A 73 -7.78 2.00 -16.31
C ILE A 73 -6.73 1.88 -17.40
N GLY A 74 -6.25 0.67 -17.69
CA GLY A 74 -5.18 0.41 -18.67
C GLY A 74 -5.59 0.58 -20.14
N THR A 75 -6.57 1.43 -20.45
CA THR A 75 -6.98 1.77 -21.82
C THR A 75 -5.93 2.62 -22.53
N LEU A 76 -6.06 2.74 -23.85
CA LEU A 76 -5.07 3.39 -24.72
C LEU A 76 -4.57 4.75 -24.19
N PRO A 77 -5.42 5.72 -23.81
CA PRO A 77 -4.93 7.02 -23.31
C PRO A 77 -4.01 6.91 -22.09
N THR A 78 -4.35 6.05 -21.12
CA THR A 78 -3.54 5.86 -19.92
C THR A 78 -2.19 5.22 -20.24
N ARG A 79 -2.17 4.25 -21.16
CA ARG A 79 -0.92 3.60 -21.59
C ARG A 79 0.01 4.56 -22.30
N LEU A 80 -0.52 5.37 -23.23
CA LEU A 80 0.26 6.40 -23.92
C LEU A 80 0.82 7.45 -22.95
N LEU A 81 0.01 7.92 -21.99
CA LEU A 81 0.52 8.83 -20.94
C LEU A 81 1.60 8.17 -20.09
N SER A 82 1.44 6.89 -19.74
CA SER A 82 2.43 6.17 -18.94
C SER A 82 3.76 6.05 -19.69
N LEU A 83 3.74 5.70 -20.99
CA LEU A 83 4.93 5.67 -21.84
C LEU A 83 5.60 7.04 -21.93
N GLU A 84 4.80 8.09 -22.17
CA GLU A 84 5.28 9.47 -22.28
C GLU A 84 6.02 9.90 -21.01
N TYR A 85 5.53 9.46 -19.84
CA TYR A 85 6.09 9.84 -18.55
C TYR A 85 7.10 8.86 -17.97
N GLY A 86 7.54 7.84 -18.70
CA GLY A 86 8.69 7.03 -18.30
C GLY A 86 8.45 5.52 -18.16
N ALA A 87 7.22 5.02 -18.33
CA ALA A 87 7.00 3.57 -18.30
C ALA A 87 7.77 2.91 -19.46
N ASP A 88 8.48 1.82 -19.20
CA ASP A 88 9.27 1.08 -20.19
C ASP A 88 8.42 0.09 -20.98
N LEU A 89 7.43 -0.50 -20.32
CA LEU A 89 6.46 -1.41 -20.90
C LEU A 89 5.08 -1.13 -20.30
N VAL A 90 4.03 -1.36 -21.09
CA VAL A 90 2.65 -1.08 -20.69
C VAL A 90 1.75 -2.28 -20.90
N TRP A 91 1.12 -2.75 -19.81
CA TRP A 91 0.10 -3.78 -19.90
C TRP A 91 -1.27 -3.18 -20.21
N GLY A 92 -1.99 -3.82 -21.13
CA GLY A 92 -3.42 -3.60 -21.34
C GLY A 92 -4.27 -4.03 -20.15
N PRO A 93 -5.59 -3.72 -20.16
CA PRO A 93 -6.50 -4.31 -19.18
C PRO A 93 -6.59 -5.83 -19.42
N GLU A 94 -6.98 -6.59 -18.39
CA GLU A 94 -7.35 -7.99 -18.57
C GLU A 94 -8.53 -8.09 -19.56
N ILE A 95 -8.32 -8.76 -20.69
CA ILE A 95 -9.34 -9.10 -21.66
C ILE A 95 -9.64 -10.60 -21.54
N VAL A 96 -10.92 -10.94 -21.31
CA VAL A 96 -11.36 -12.33 -21.30
C VAL A 96 -11.21 -12.90 -22.71
N ASP A 97 -10.60 -14.08 -22.84
CA ASP A 97 -10.41 -14.79 -24.10
C ASP A 97 -11.65 -14.78 -25.02
N ARG A 98 -12.83 -15.13 -24.49
CA ARG A 98 -14.09 -15.18 -25.26
C ARG A 98 -14.57 -13.82 -25.74
N ALA A 99 -14.10 -12.74 -25.12
CA ALA A 99 -14.43 -11.38 -25.54
C ALA A 99 -13.64 -10.99 -26.79
N ILE A 100 -12.34 -11.35 -26.88
CA ILE A 100 -11.52 -11.07 -28.06
C ILE A 100 -11.83 -12.01 -29.23
N MET A 101 -12.30 -13.22 -28.95
CA MET A 101 -12.75 -14.16 -29.99
C MET A 101 -13.93 -13.61 -30.80
N GLY A 102 -13.79 -13.66 -32.13
CA GLY A 102 -14.79 -13.16 -33.07
C GLY A 102 -14.83 -11.64 -33.18
N THR A 103 -13.80 -10.94 -32.69
CA THR A 103 -13.67 -9.50 -32.91
C THR A 103 -13.26 -9.19 -34.35
N GLN A 104 -13.66 -8.02 -34.84
CA GLN A 104 -13.20 -7.45 -36.09
C GLN A 104 -12.15 -6.38 -35.79
N ARG A 105 -10.99 -6.47 -36.43
CA ARG A 105 -9.95 -5.45 -36.36
C ARG A 105 -10.28 -4.30 -37.31
N ARG A 106 -10.39 -3.08 -36.78
CA ARG A 106 -10.61 -1.85 -37.55
C ARG A 106 -9.48 -0.86 -37.28
N VAL A 107 -8.97 -0.23 -38.33
CA VAL A 107 -8.02 0.88 -38.21
C VAL A 107 -8.74 2.17 -38.57
N ASP A 108 -8.71 3.16 -37.68
CA ASP A 108 -9.17 4.50 -37.99
C ASP A 108 -8.07 5.24 -38.80
N PRO A 109 -8.32 5.58 -40.08
CA PRO A 109 -7.32 6.20 -40.94
C PRO A 109 -6.94 7.62 -40.50
N ARG A 110 -7.77 8.30 -39.72
CA ARG A 110 -7.50 9.65 -39.22
C ARG A 110 -6.61 9.63 -37.99
N THR A 111 -6.87 8.69 -37.08
CA THR A 111 -6.20 8.67 -35.77
C THR A 111 -5.10 7.63 -35.66
N GLY A 112 -5.05 6.65 -36.57
CA GLY A 112 -4.17 5.49 -36.46
C GLY A 112 -4.58 4.49 -35.38
N VAL A 113 -5.68 4.72 -34.66
CA VAL A 113 -6.17 3.82 -33.61
C VAL A 113 -6.63 2.52 -34.24
N ILE A 114 -6.18 1.41 -33.65
CA ILE A 114 -6.59 0.06 -34.01
C ILE A 114 -7.56 -0.43 -32.94
N GLU A 115 -8.74 -0.86 -33.36
CA GLU A 115 -9.81 -1.35 -32.49
C GLU A 115 -10.16 -2.79 -32.82
N TYR A 116 -10.36 -3.59 -31.77
CA TYR A 116 -10.94 -4.92 -31.85
C TYR A 116 -12.38 -4.81 -31.35
N LEU A 117 -13.33 -4.95 -32.28
CA LEU A 117 -14.76 -4.70 -32.07
C LEU A 117 -15.55 -6.01 -32.08
N LYS A 118 -16.53 -6.16 -31.20
CA LYS A 118 -17.53 -7.24 -31.23
C LYS A 118 -18.90 -6.63 -31.04
N ASP A 119 -19.81 -6.87 -31.98
CA ASP A 119 -21.15 -6.25 -32.01
C ASP A 119 -21.09 -4.71 -31.87
N ASP A 120 -20.20 -4.08 -32.64
CA ASP A 120 -19.88 -2.64 -32.62
C ASP A 120 -19.36 -2.10 -31.26
N LYS A 121 -19.05 -2.98 -30.30
CA LYS A 121 -18.47 -2.59 -29.01
C LYS A 121 -16.97 -2.82 -29.02
N GLN A 122 -16.22 -1.82 -28.58
CA GLN A 122 -14.78 -1.91 -28.39
C GLN A 122 -14.44 -2.88 -27.25
N VAL A 123 -13.75 -3.97 -27.58
CA VAL A 123 -13.20 -4.94 -26.65
C VAL A 123 -11.79 -4.53 -26.24
N PHE A 124 -10.97 -4.16 -27.22
CA PHE A 124 -9.61 -3.69 -27.02
C PHE A 124 -9.27 -2.63 -28.07
N SER A 125 -8.39 -1.70 -27.71
CA SER A 125 -7.85 -0.70 -28.63
C SER A 125 -6.38 -0.48 -28.35
N CYS A 126 -5.62 -0.16 -29.40
CA CYS A 126 -4.19 0.15 -29.33
C CYS A 126 -3.79 1.17 -30.40
N HIS A 127 -2.54 1.61 -30.38
CA HIS A 127 -1.98 2.50 -31.40
C HIS A 127 -0.59 2.00 -31.83
N PRO A 128 -0.20 2.11 -33.12
CA PRO A 128 1.10 1.64 -33.61
C PRO A 128 2.31 2.16 -32.81
N ILE A 129 2.20 3.38 -32.25
CA ILE A 129 3.27 3.99 -31.44
C ILE A 129 3.61 3.22 -30.15
N GLU A 130 2.63 2.53 -29.53
CA GLU A 130 2.84 1.74 -28.31
C GLU A 130 3.14 0.27 -28.59
N ARG A 131 2.96 -0.19 -29.84
CA ARG A 131 3.18 -1.59 -30.24
C ARG A 131 4.49 -2.19 -29.70
N PRO A 132 5.65 -1.51 -29.74
CA PRO A 132 6.91 -2.07 -29.24
C PRO A 132 6.95 -2.28 -27.72
N TYR A 133 6.00 -1.71 -26.99
CA TYR A 133 5.98 -1.67 -25.51
C TYR A 133 4.73 -2.34 -24.93
N LEU A 134 3.76 -2.66 -25.78
CA LEU A 134 2.43 -3.11 -25.39
C LEU A 134 2.40 -4.61 -25.09
N VAL A 135 1.98 -4.94 -23.88
CA VAL A 135 1.71 -6.30 -23.42
C VAL A 135 0.20 -6.51 -23.29
N PHE A 136 -0.37 -7.41 -24.08
CA PHE A 136 -1.79 -7.76 -24.02
C PHE A 136 -2.05 -8.81 -22.96
N GLN A 137 -2.84 -8.48 -21.93
CA GLN A 137 -3.18 -9.44 -20.89
C GLN A 137 -4.49 -10.18 -21.17
N VAL A 138 -4.43 -11.50 -21.22
CA VAL A 138 -5.59 -12.38 -21.37
C VAL A 138 -5.98 -13.01 -20.02
N GLY A 139 -7.29 -13.06 -19.75
CA GLY A 139 -7.88 -13.94 -18.75
C GLY A 139 -8.43 -15.17 -19.45
N SER A 140 -7.97 -16.37 -19.07
CA SER A 140 -8.44 -17.64 -19.60
C SER A 140 -8.36 -18.75 -18.55
N ALA A 141 -9.21 -19.77 -18.70
CA ALA A 141 -9.17 -21.01 -17.93
C ALA A 141 -9.16 -22.24 -18.86
N ASN A 142 -8.85 -22.05 -20.14
CA ASN A 142 -8.83 -23.11 -21.14
C ASN A 142 -7.65 -22.89 -22.12
N PRO A 143 -6.75 -23.88 -22.30
CA PRO A 143 -5.57 -23.74 -23.16
C PRO A 143 -5.88 -23.38 -24.61
N GLU A 144 -6.91 -23.98 -25.21
CA GLU A 144 -7.29 -23.77 -26.61
C GLU A 144 -7.83 -22.35 -26.83
N GLN A 145 -8.66 -21.86 -25.89
CA GLN A 145 -9.22 -20.51 -25.90
C GLN A 145 -8.14 -19.46 -25.73
N ALA A 146 -7.17 -19.68 -24.83
CA ALA A 146 -6.01 -18.81 -24.68
C ALA A 146 -5.16 -18.77 -25.96
N ALA A 147 -4.88 -19.93 -26.56
CA ALA A 147 -4.15 -20.02 -27.84
C ALA A 147 -4.87 -19.27 -28.97
N GLN A 148 -6.21 -19.37 -29.05
CA GLN A 148 -6.99 -18.64 -30.04
C GLN A 148 -6.94 -17.12 -29.80
N ALA A 149 -7.07 -16.68 -28.55
CA ALA A 149 -6.94 -15.26 -28.19
C ALA A 149 -5.56 -14.70 -28.59
N VAL A 150 -4.49 -15.45 -28.35
CA VAL A 150 -3.13 -15.10 -28.76
C VAL A 150 -3.01 -14.97 -30.27
N LYS A 151 -3.56 -15.92 -31.05
CA LYS A 151 -3.54 -15.85 -32.51
C LYS A 151 -4.23 -14.59 -33.03
N ILE A 152 -5.41 -14.28 -32.50
CA ILE A 152 -6.19 -13.10 -32.93
C ILE A 152 -5.43 -11.80 -32.67
N ILE A 153 -4.89 -11.61 -31.46
CA ILE A 153 -4.23 -10.34 -31.12
C ILE A 153 -2.86 -10.16 -31.79
N THR A 154 -2.25 -11.26 -32.24
CA THR A 154 -0.92 -11.25 -32.89
C THR A 154 -0.98 -11.36 -34.42
N GLU A 155 -2.16 -11.61 -35.00
CA GLU A 155 -2.36 -11.80 -36.45
C GLU A 155 -1.80 -10.64 -37.28
N HIS A 156 -2.00 -9.40 -36.81
CA HIS A 156 -1.54 -8.18 -37.46
C HIS A 156 -0.36 -7.50 -36.76
N ASP A 157 0.29 -8.20 -35.84
CA ASP A 157 1.49 -7.73 -35.16
C ASP A 157 1.30 -6.46 -34.31
N ASP A 158 0.12 -6.29 -33.71
CA ASP A 158 -0.29 -5.08 -32.98
C ASP A 158 0.29 -4.98 -31.56
N VAL A 159 0.92 -6.05 -31.05
CA VAL A 159 1.43 -6.14 -29.67
C VAL A 159 2.88 -6.68 -29.66
N ALA A 160 3.63 -6.39 -28.59
CA ALA A 160 4.98 -6.93 -28.40
C ALA A 160 5.00 -8.20 -27.54
N ALA A 161 4.01 -8.38 -26.67
CA ALA A 161 3.89 -9.56 -25.83
C ALA A 161 2.44 -9.86 -25.47
N VAL A 162 2.21 -11.09 -25.01
CA VAL A 162 0.96 -11.55 -24.40
C VAL A 162 1.22 -12.04 -22.97
N ASP A 163 0.31 -11.77 -22.05
CA ASP A 163 0.43 -12.08 -20.63
C ASP A 163 -0.79 -12.87 -20.13
N LEU A 164 -0.58 -13.92 -19.34
CA LEU A 164 -1.66 -14.62 -18.65
C LEU A 164 -1.93 -14.01 -17.26
N ASN A 165 -3.19 -13.62 -17.01
CA ASN A 165 -3.62 -13.20 -15.69
C ASN A 165 -3.92 -14.42 -14.78
N CYS A 166 -3.03 -14.64 -13.81
CA CYS A 166 -3.19 -15.68 -12.79
C CYS A 166 -3.43 -15.08 -11.39
N GLY A 167 -3.74 -13.77 -11.29
CA GLY A 167 -3.68 -13.03 -10.03
C GLY A 167 -4.93 -12.24 -9.67
N CYS A 168 -5.91 -12.10 -10.56
CA CYS A 168 -7.13 -11.33 -10.32
C CYS A 168 -8.06 -12.06 -9.31
N PRO A 169 -8.36 -11.47 -8.13
CA PRO A 169 -9.25 -12.09 -7.15
C PRO A 169 -10.72 -11.72 -7.37
N LYS A 170 -11.05 -10.94 -8.41
CA LYS A 170 -12.40 -10.40 -8.60
C LYS A 170 -13.36 -11.48 -9.12
N PRO A 171 -14.64 -11.46 -8.68
CA PRO A 171 -15.66 -12.41 -9.10
C PRO A 171 -15.75 -12.67 -10.60
N PHE A 172 -15.67 -11.63 -11.45
CA PHE A 172 -15.82 -11.82 -12.90
C PHE A 172 -14.73 -12.72 -13.52
N SER A 173 -13.56 -12.78 -12.90
CA SER A 173 -12.44 -13.62 -13.34
C SER A 173 -12.53 -15.00 -12.64
N THR A 174 -12.71 -15.02 -11.33
CA THR A 174 -12.69 -16.27 -10.55
C THR A 174 -13.89 -17.20 -10.80
N HIS A 175 -15.10 -16.69 -11.06
CA HIS A 175 -16.27 -17.54 -11.34
C HIS A 175 -16.12 -18.35 -12.64
N ALA A 176 -15.31 -17.87 -13.58
CA ALA A 176 -15.01 -18.55 -14.83
C ALA A 176 -13.76 -19.42 -14.74
N GLY A 177 -13.22 -19.65 -13.54
CA GLY A 177 -12.00 -20.43 -13.31
C GLY A 177 -10.70 -19.70 -13.63
N MET A 178 -10.75 -18.41 -13.98
CA MET A 178 -9.60 -17.60 -14.39
C MET A 178 -8.95 -16.86 -13.20
N GLY A 179 -7.90 -16.10 -13.47
CA GLY A 179 -7.29 -15.20 -12.49
C GLY A 179 -6.69 -15.98 -11.31
N ALA A 180 -6.94 -15.51 -10.09
CA ALA A 180 -6.39 -16.14 -8.88
C ALA A 180 -6.91 -17.57 -8.62
N ASN A 181 -7.91 -18.05 -9.38
CA ASN A 181 -8.37 -19.44 -9.30
C ASN A 181 -7.39 -20.41 -9.97
N LEU A 182 -6.61 -19.96 -10.97
CA LEU A 182 -5.56 -20.76 -11.60
C LEU A 182 -4.44 -21.14 -10.63
N LEU A 183 -4.26 -20.37 -9.54
CA LEU A 183 -3.25 -20.65 -8.52
C LEU A 183 -3.53 -21.96 -7.75
N SER A 184 -4.78 -22.43 -7.74
CA SER A 184 -5.17 -23.73 -7.19
C SER A 184 -5.14 -24.88 -8.20
N THR A 185 -4.87 -24.59 -9.47
CA THR A 185 -4.77 -25.59 -10.55
C THR A 185 -3.48 -25.40 -11.36
N PRO A 186 -2.29 -25.63 -10.75
CA PRO A 186 -1.00 -25.33 -11.37
C PRO A 186 -0.76 -26.03 -12.72
N ASP A 187 -1.22 -27.27 -12.88
CA ASP A 187 -1.10 -28.02 -14.13
C ASP A 187 -1.89 -27.35 -15.26
N LEU A 188 -3.11 -26.91 -14.98
CA LEU A 188 -3.93 -26.17 -15.95
C LEU A 188 -3.28 -24.84 -16.32
N LEU A 189 -2.75 -24.10 -15.34
CA LEU A 189 -2.00 -22.86 -15.58
C LEU A 189 -0.82 -23.12 -16.52
N CYS A 190 -0.02 -24.14 -16.26
CA CYS A 190 1.15 -24.50 -17.08
C CYS A 190 0.73 -24.94 -18.50
N ASN A 191 -0.38 -25.68 -18.63
CA ASN A 191 -0.95 -26.06 -19.92
C ASN A 191 -1.39 -24.84 -20.74
N ILE A 192 -2.00 -23.85 -20.10
CA ILE A 192 -2.39 -22.59 -20.76
C ILE A 192 -1.15 -21.83 -21.24
N LEU A 193 -0.10 -21.69 -20.42
CA LEU A 193 1.14 -21.02 -20.81
C LEU A 193 1.81 -21.72 -22.00
N THR A 194 1.86 -23.04 -21.97
CA THR A 194 2.40 -23.89 -23.05
C THR A 194 1.61 -23.65 -24.36
N ALA A 195 0.29 -23.66 -24.29
CA ALA A 195 -0.57 -23.39 -25.44
C ALA A 195 -0.41 -21.97 -25.98
N MET A 196 -0.30 -20.96 -25.10
CA MET A 196 -0.01 -19.58 -25.50
C MET A 196 1.34 -19.46 -26.21
N ARG A 197 2.40 -20.12 -25.72
CA ARG A 197 3.73 -20.09 -26.36
C ARG A 197 3.73 -20.77 -27.72
N ARG A 198 3.02 -21.89 -27.88
CA ARG A 198 2.82 -22.55 -29.18
C ARG A 198 2.07 -21.67 -30.18
N ALA A 199 1.11 -20.88 -29.70
CA ALA A 199 0.29 -20.01 -30.54
C ALA A 199 0.96 -18.68 -30.91
N ALA A 200 1.81 -18.14 -30.04
CA ALA A 200 2.43 -16.83 -30.24
C ALA A 200 3.58 -16.89 -31.26
N PRO A 201 3.65 -15.93 -32.21
CA PRO A 201 4.81 -15.77 -33.09
C PRO A 201 6.13 -15.67 -32.29
N PRO A 202 7.28 -16.10 -32.86
CA PRO A 202 8.55 -16.13 -32.13
C PRO A 202 8.95 -14.79 -31.50
N HIS A 203 8.72 -13.68 -32.21
CA HIS A 203 9.06 -12.34 -31.74
C HIS A 203 8.09 -11.75 -30.71
N VAL A 204 6.98 -12.43 -30.42
CA VAL A 204 6.02 -12.03 -29.38
C VAL A 204 6.34 -12.82 -28.12
N ALA A 205 6.67 -12.13 -27.02
CA ALA A 205 6.92 -12.80 -25.73
C ALA A 205 5.63 -13.30 -25.08
N VAL A 206 5.73 -14.38 -24.31
CA VAL A 206 4.68 -14.83 -23.40
C VAL A 206 5.14 -14.55 -21.97
N THR A 207 4.29 -13.97 -21.14
CA THR A 207 4.57 -13.70 -19.72
C THR A 207 3.39 -14.15 -18.87
N CYS A 208 3.56 -14.18 -17.54
CA CYS A 208 2.42 -14.34 -16.65
C CYS A 208 2.56 -13.51 -15.38
N LYS A 209 1.39 -13.18 -14.82
CA LYS A 209 1.29 -12.42 -13.57
C LYS A 209 0.53 -13.20 -12.50
N ILE A 210 1.21 -13.55 -11.41
CA ILE A 210 0.67 -14.33 -10.29
C ILE A 210 0.49 -13.48 -9.01
N ARG A 211 -0.12 -14.09 -7.99
CA ARG A 211 -0.10 -13.67 -6.59
C ARG A 211 0.67 -14.68 -5.74
N LEU A 212 1.01 -14.31 -4.52
CA LEU A 212 1.57 -15.25 -3.54
C LEU A 212 0.51 -16.29 -3.13
N LEU A 213 0.95 -17.52 -2.86
CA LEU A 213 0.15 -18.52 -2.16
C LEU A 213 0.28 -18.36 -0.64
N PRO A 214 -0.60 -18.97 0.17
CA PRO A 214 -0.60 -18.81 1.62
C PRO A 214 0.76 -19.08 2.28
N THR A 215 1.51 -20.07 1.80
CA THR A 215 2.85 -20.40 2.31
C THR A 215 3.94 -20.11 1.29
N GLN A 216 5.17 -19.94 1.77
CA GLN A 216 6.34 -19.69 0.94
C GLN A 216 6.66 -20.90 0.06
N GLU A 217 6.61 -22.09 0.64
CA GLU A 217 6.89 -23.36 -0.01
C GLU A 217 5.92 -23.60 -1.16
N ALA A 218 4.63 -23.35 -0.95
CA ALA A 218 3.63 -23.49 -2.01
C ALA A 218 3.87 -22.50 -3.16
N THR A 219 4.27 -21.27 -2.83
CA THR A 219 4.59 -20.25 -3.84
C THR A 219 5.81 -20.65 -4.65
N ILE A 220 6.88 -21.13 -4.00
CA ILE A 220 8.09 -21.61 -4.67
C ILE A 220 7.77 -22.82 -5.56
N ALA A 221 6.96 -23.78 -5.08
CA ALA A 221 6.56 -24.94 -5.88
C ALA A 221 5.78 -24.55 -7.15
N LEU A 222 4.83 -23.61 -7.04
CA LEU A 222 4.11 -23.08 -8.19
C LEU A 222 5.05 -22.37 -9.18
N VAL A 223 5.94 -21.53 -8.67
CA VAL A 223 6.90 -20.78 -9.50
C VAL A 223 7.87 -21.73 -10.21
N ASP A 224 8.34 -22.78 -9.53
CA ASP A 224 9.19 -23.82 -10.12
C ASP A 224 8.50 -24.47 -11.34
N GLN A 225 7.23 -24.87 -11.20
CA GLN A 225 6.45 -25.45 -12.30
C GLN A 225 6.31 -24.46 -13.46
N ILE A 226 5.94 -23.20 -13.18
CA ILE A 226 5.80 -22.15 -14.20
C ILE A 226 7.10 -21.94 -14.96
N VAL A 227 8.23 -21.82 -14.26
CA VAL A 227 9.55 -21.60 -14.88
C VAL A 227 9.96 -22.79 -15.75
N ARG A 228 9.72 -24.02 -15.25
CA ARG A 228 10.06 -25.26 -15.96
C ARG A 228 9.23 -25.52 -17.21
N THR A 229 8.07 -24.87 -17.37
CA THR A 229 7.32 -24.94 -18.64
C THR A 229 8.16 -24.52 -19.83
N GLY A 230 9.15 -23.62 -19.64
CA GLY A 230 9.90 -23.04 -20.74
C GLY A 230 9.10 -22.01 -21.55
N ALA A 231 7.84 -21.74 -21.19
CA ALA A 231 6.91 -20.97 -22.01
C ALA A 231 7.05 -19.46 -21.84
N ILE A 232 7.49 -18.99 -20.67
CA ILE A 232 7.50 -17.56 -20.32
C ILE A 232 8.87 -16.90 -20.47
N GLU A 233 8.88 -15.61 -20.79
CA GLU A 233 10.06 -14.73 -20.81
C GLU A 233 10.18 -13.84 -19.57
N CYS A 234 9.09 -13.66 -18.82
CA CYS A 234 9.07 -12.86 -17.60
C CYS A 234 7.96 -13.34 -16.65
N LEU A 235 8.26 -13.31 -15.34
CA LEU A 235 7.30 -13.60 -14.28
C LEU A 235 7.02 -12.33 -13.46
N THR A 236 5.77 -11.89 -13.41
CA THR A 236 5.36 -10.82 -12.48
C THR A 236 4.71 -11.41 -11.24
N VAL A 237 5.20 -11.03 -10.05
CA VAL A 237 4.64 -11.47 -8.77
C VAL A 237 3.98 -10.29 -8.06
N HIS A 238 2.67 -10.35 -7.85
CA HIS A 238 2.00 -9.46 -6.90
C HIS A 238 2.23 -9.99 -5.49
N CYS A 239 2.98 -9.24 -4.68
CA CYS A 239 3.38 -9.60 -3.32
C CYS A 239 2.23 -9.52 -2.31
N ARG A 240 1.08 -10.11 -2.63
CA ARG A 240 -0.07 -10.30 -1.75
C ARG A 240 -0.70 -11.64 -2.09
N THR A 241 -1.28 -12.31 -1.10
CA THR A 241 -2.09 -13.51 -1.36
C THR A 241 -3.44 -13.12 -1.97
N LYS A 242 -4.21 -14.11 -2.44
CA LYS A 242 -5.56 -13.92 -3.01
C LYS A 242 -6.48 -13.16 -2.05
N ASP A 243 -6.45 -13.51 -0.76
CA ASP A 243 -7.41 -13.03 0.24
C ASP A 243 -7.01 -11.70 0.89
N MET A 244 -5.75 -11.27 0.71
CA MET A 244 -5.26 -9.99 1.21
C MET A 244 -5.93 -8.82 0.50
N ARG A 245 -6.43 -7.88 1.31
CA ARG A 245 -7.03 -6.62 0.82
C ARG A 245 -5.96 -5.64 0.35
N PRO A 246 -6.29 -4.71 -0.56
CA PRO A 246 -5.33 -3.71 -1.04
C PRO A 246 -4.70 -2.83 0.05
N ARG A 247 -5.41 -2.64 1.19
CA ARG A 247 -4.92 -1.87 2.34
C ARG A 247 -3.91 -2.61 3.21
N GLU A 248 -3.85 -3.93 3.09
CA GLU A 248 -2.85 -4.73 3.81
C GLU A 248 -1.52 -4.59 3.07
N PRO A 249 -0.37 -4.40 3.76
CA PRO A 249 0.93 -4.25 3.11
C PRO A 249 1.26 -5.41 2.18
N ALA A 250 2.00 -5.14 1.10
CA ALA A 250 2.60 -6.17 0.29
C ALA A 250 3.69 -6.92 1.10
N LEU A 251 3.69 -8.25 1.00
CA LEU A 251 4.69 -9.15 1.59
C LEU A 251 5.95 -9.16 0.70
N LEU A 252 6.63 -8.02 0.62
CA LEU A 252 7.81 -7.86 -0.24
C LEU A 252 8.98 -8.74 0.20
N ASP A 253 9.11 -9.00 1.50
CA ASP A 253 10.10 -9.89 2.11
C ASP A 253 10.09 -11.29 1.50
N ARG A 254 8.91 -11.81 1.14
CA ARG A 254 8.75 -13.14 0.53
C ARG A 254 9.28 -13.24 -0.89
N LEU A 255 9.54 -12.12 -1.57
CA LEU A 255 9.91 -12.11 -2.98
C LEU A 255 11.38 -12.48 -3.21
N ARG A 256 12.27 -12.25 -2.23
CA ARG A 256 13.70 -12.57 -2.35
C ARG A 256 13.94 -14.03 -2.73
N ASP A 257 13.42 -14.95 -1.92
CA ASP A 257 13.61 -16.38 -2.12
C ASP A 257 12.99 -16.85 -3.44
N ILE A 258 11.91 -16.21 -3.89
CA ILE A 258 11.29 -16.48 -5.18
C ILE A 258 12.23 -16.07 -6.32
N VAL A 259 12.84 -14.88 -6.24
CA VAL A 259 13.82 -14.40 -7.22
C VAL A 259 15.02 -15.33 -7.29
N ASP A 260 15.58 -15.72 -6.14
CA ASP A 260 16.74 -16.60 -6.08
C ASP A 260 16.42 -17.99 -6.64
N HIS A 261 15.22 -18.53 -6.34
CA HIS A 261 14.75 -19.80 -6.92
C HIS A 261 14.59 -19.73 -8.45
N VAL A 262 13.96 -18.66 -8.96
CA VAL A 262 13.79 -18.46 -10.40
C VAL A 262 15.15 -18.34 -11.09
N ASN A 263 16.08 -17.57 -10.53
CA ASN A 263 17.43 -17.42 -11.07
C ASN A 263 18.18 -18.76 -11.13
N ALA A 264 18.13 -19.55 -10.06
CA ALA A 264 18.76 -20.88 -10.02
C ALA A 264 18.14 -21.84 -11.04
N THR A 265 16.80 -21.88 -11.12
CA THR A 265 16.06 -22.77 -12.02
C THR A 265 16.24 -22.37 -13.48
N ALA A 266 16.10 -21.08 -13.81
CA ALA A 266 16.31 -20.58 -15.16
C ALA A 266 17.74 -20.81 -15.64
N LYS A 267 18.74 -20.62 -14.77
CA LYS A 267 20.14 -20.95 -15.07
C LYS A 267 20.34 -22.43 -15.41
N SER A 268 19.68 -23.34 -14.68
CA SER A 268 19.72 -24.79 -14.98
C SER A 268 19.11 -25.14 -16.34
N LEU A 269 18.21 -24.29 -16.84
CA LEU A 269 17.58 -24.42 -18.16
C LEU A 269 18.31 -23.62 -19.24
N HIS A 270 19.48 -23.04 -18.95
CA HIS A 270 20.23 -22.14 -19.84
C HIS A 270 19.40 -20.94 -20.34
N ARG A 271 18.50 -20.43 -19.49
CA ARG A 271 17.63 -19.29 -19.78
C ARG A 271 17.78 -18.21 -18.72
N LYS A 272 17.26 -17.03 -19.03
CA LYS A 272 17.11 -15.92 -18.11
C LYS A 272 15.63 -15.56 -18.06
N ILE A 273 15.06 -15.53 -16.85
CA ILE A 273 13.65 -15.17 -16.65
C ILE A 273 13.61 -14.07 -15.57
N PRO A 274 13.52 -12.80 -15.96
CA PRO A 274 13.37 -11.71 -15.01
C PRO A 274 12.10 -11.87 -14.19
N VAL A 275 12.21 -11.56 -12.90
CA VAL A 275 11.09 -11.47 -11.97
C VAL A 275 10.77 -10.00 -11.75
N VAL A 276 9.51 -9.63 -11.91
CA VAL A 276 9.02 -8.26 -11.72
C VAL A 276 8.22 -8.17 -10.42
N CYS A 277 8.60 -7.26 -9.54
CA CYS A 277 7.84 -7.01 -8.32
C CYS A 277 6.61 -6.15 -8.60
N ASN A 278 5.45 -6.61 -8.16
CA ASN A 278 4.22 -5.82 -8.12
C ASN A 278 3.65 -5.76 -6.71
N GLY A 279 3.08 -4.61 -6.34
CA GLY A 279 2.57 -4.36 -5.00
C GLY A 279 3.39 -3.29 -4.29
N ASP A 280 2.70 -2.25 -3.83
CA ASP A 280 3.24 -1.13 -3.04
C ASP A 280 4.39 -0.31 -3.66
N CYS A 281 4.74 -0.58 -4.93
CA CYS A 281 5.42 0.38 -5.80
C CYS A 281 4.40 1.43 -6.26
N TRP A 282 4.49 2.64 -5.73
CA TRP A 282 3.57 3.76 -6.05
C TRP A 282 4.08 4.65 -7.20
N ASP A 283 5.39 4.73 -7.39
CA ASP A 283 6.05 5.54 -8.42
C ASP A 283 7.53 5.15 -8.51
N ALA A 284 8.24 5.80 -9.43
CA ALA A 284 9.64 5.54 -9.74
C ALA A 284 10.58 5.78 -8.57
N SER A 285 10.24 6.66 -7.62
CA SER A 285 11.12 6.94 -6.48
C SER A 285 11.20 5.76 -5.49
N VAL A 286 10.14 4.93 -5.43
CA VAL A 286 10.06 3.77 -4.53
C VAL A 286 10.74 2.54 -5.15
N ALA A 287 10.91 2.51 -6.47
CA ALA A 287 11.43 1.35 -7.19
C ALA A 287 12.83 0.90 -6.70
N PRO A 288 13.83 1.78 -6.46
CA PRO A 288 15.15 1.37 -5.96
C PRO A 288 15.08 0.59 -4.65
N ARG A 289 14.31 1.06 -3.66
CA ARG A 289 14.12 0.39 -2.36
C ARG A 289 13.50 -1.00 -2.52
N ILE A 290 12.52 -1.14 -3.41
CA ILE A 290 11.89 -2.44 -3.70
C ILE A 290 12.90 -3.39 -4.38
N LYS A 291 13.69 -2.90 -5.34
CA LYS A 291 14.73 -3.68 -6.01
C LYS A 291 15.77 -4.19 -5.01
N GLU A 292 16.23 -3.31 -4.12
CA GLU A 292 17.16 -3.66 -3.05
C GLU A 292 16.60 -4.71 -2.09
N LEU A 293 15.36 -4.53 -1.62
CA LEU A 293 14.71 -5.46 -0.68
C LEU A 293 14.42 -6.84 -1.30
N THR A 294 13.94 -6.85 -2.53
CA THR A 294 13.36 -8.07 -3.15
C THR A 294 14.24 -8.76 -4.18
N GLY A 295 15.19 -8.06 -4.78
CA GLY A 295 16.19 -8.66 -5.69
C GLY A 295 15.81 -8.63 -7.13
N VAL A 296 14.59 -8.19 -7.40
CA VAL A 296 14.14 -7.89 -8.74
C VAL A 296 14.96 -6.74 -9.31
N THR A 297 15.16 -6.77 -10.62
CA THR A 297 15.71 -5.64 -11.36
C THR A 297 14.61 -4.69 -11.84
N SER A 298 13.34 -5.13 -11.82
CA SER A 298 12.20 -4.37 -12.37
C SER A 298 10.99 -4.35 -11.45
N THR A 299 10.24 -3.26 -11.50
CA THR A 299 9.01 -3.07 -10.73
C THR A 299 7.82 -2.73 -11.62
N MET A 300 6.63 -3.08 -11.17
CA MET A 300 5.38 -2.80 -11.87
C MET A 300 4.45 -1.98 -10.99
N ILE A 301 4.00 -0.82 -11.49
CA ILE A 301 3.10 0.11 -10.82
C ILE A 301 1.68 -0.04 -11.36
N ALA A 302 0.70 -0.20 -10.46
CA ALA A 302 -0.72 -0.21 -10.80
C ALA A 302 -1.44 1.00 -10.20
N ARG A 303 -1.79 0.95 -8.91
CA ARG A 303 -2.56 2.02 -8.22
C ARG A 303 -1.88 3.40 -8.28
N GLY A 304 -0.55 3.44 -8.32
CA GLY A 304 0.19 4.68 -8.54
C GLY A 304 -0.15 5.35 -9.87
N ALA A 305 -0.16 4.57 -10.95
CA ALA A 305 -0.52 5.04 -12.29
C ALA A 305 -2.03 5.33 -12.43
N GLU A 306 -2.88 4.55 -11.74
CA GLU A 306 -4.33 4.86 -11.63
C GLU A 306 -4.57 6.23 -10.98
N ALA A 307 -3.80 6.56 -9.93
CA ALA A 307 -3.89 7.84 -9.26
C ALA A 307 -3.23 8.98 -10.06
N ASN A 308 -2.09 8.69 -10.71
CA ASN A 308 -1.32 9.63 -11.51
C ASN A 308 -0.41 8.89 -12.52
N PRO A 309 -0.75 8.85 -13.83
CA PRO A 309 0.08 8.23 -14.88
C PRO A 309 1.49 8.79 -15.02
N SER A 310 1.82 9.93 -14.39
CA SER A 310 3.20 10.45 -14.37
C SER A 310 4.09 9.85 -13.27
N CYS A 311 3.61 8.84 -12.56
CA CYS A 311 4.34 8.11 -11.52
C CYS A 311 5.61 7.41 -11.99
N PHE A 312 5.85 7.32 -13.30
CA PHE A 312 7.06 6.73 -13.88
C PHE A 312 8.23 7.72 -13.97
N ARG A 313 8.01 9.00 -13.66
CA ARG A 313 9.04 10.05 -13.73
C ARG A 313 10.01 9.97 -12.56
N THR A 314 11.29 10.04 -12.86
CA THR A 314 12.36 10.17 -11.86
C THR A 314 12.33 11.52 -11.14
N GLU A 315 11.83 12.58 -11.78
CA GLU A 315 11.68 13.92 -11.20
C GLU A 315 10.40 14.08 -10.37
N GLY A 316 9.65 12.99 -10.16
CA GLY A 316 8.41 12.99 -9.40
C GLY A 316 7.15 13.35 -10.22
N ASN A 317 6.02 13.24 -9.52
CA ASN A 317 4.69 13.30 -10.10
C ASN A 317 4.29 14.73 -10.52
N LEU A 318 3.66 14.86 -11.69
CA LEU A 318 3.10 16.11 -12.18
C LEU A 318 1.72 16.40 -11.58
N SER A 319 1.29 17.66 -11.71
CA SER A 319 -0.03 18.11 -11.22
C SER A 319 -1.16 17.38 -11.94
N VAL A 320 -2.00 16.71 -11.17
CA VAL A 320 -3.21 16.06 -11.70
C VAL A 320 -4.16 17.06 -12.35
N PRO A 321 -4.63 18.11 -11.66
CA PRO A 321 -5.61 19.03 -12.24
C PRO A 321 -5.04 19.90 -13.37
N ASP A 322 -3.74 20.26 -13.32
CA ASP A 322 -3.17 21.23 -14.26
C ASP A 322 -2.50 20.57 -15.49
N THR A 323 -2.13 19.29 -15.40
CA THR A 323 -1.36 18.63 -16.46
C THR A 323 -1.98 17.29 -16.85
N ILE A 324 -2.13 16.37 -15.90
CA ILE A 324 -2.51 14.99 -16.21
C ILE A 324 -3.95 14.86 -16.69
N ALA A 325 -4.91 15.44 -15.96
CA ALA A 325 -6.32 15.36 -16.31
C ALA A 325 -6.62 16.08 -17.65
N PRO A 326 -6.09 17.31 -17.91
CA PRO A 326 -6.19 17.91 -19.23
C PRO A 326 -5.63 17.03 -20.36
N LYS A 327 -4.44 16.45 -20.17
CA LYS A 327 -3.80 15.64 -21.20
C LYS A 327 -4.52 14.31 -21.45
N LEU A 328 -5.05 13.68 -20.40
CA LEU A 328 -5.91 12.51 -20.54
C LEU A 328 -7.17 12.83 -21.36
N ILE A 329 -7.78 14.00 -21.15
CA ILE A 329 -8.94 14.45 -21.94
C ILE A 329 -8.54 14.69 -23.40
N GLN A 330 -7.40 15.32 -23.66
CA GLN A 330 -6.90 15.54 -25.02
C GLN A 330 -6.68 14.21 -25.76
N TYR A 331 -6.01 13.24 -25.13
CA TYR A 331 -5.87 11.89 -25.70
C TYR A 331 -7.21 11.21 -25.92
N SER A 332 -8.12 11.28 -24.95
CA SER A 332 -9.45 10.69 -25.10
C SER A 332 -10.27 11.30 -26.24
N LEU A 333 -10.20 12.62 -26.46
CA LEU A 333 -10.86 13.31 -27.56
C LEU A 333 -10.24 12.94 -28.91
N ALA A 334 -8.91 13.05 -29.01
CA ALA A 334 -8.18 12.83 -30.26
C ALA A 334 -8.29 11.38 -30.73
N LEU A 335 -8.17 10.43 -29.81
CA LEU A 335 -8.15 8.99 -30.06
C LEU A 335 -9.51 8.32 -29.88
N ASN A 336 -10.58 9.12 -29.75
CA ASN A 336 -11.97 8.65 -29.65
C ASN A 336 -12.23 7.63 -28.52
N ASN A 337 -11.61 7.82 -27.34
CA ASN A 337 -11.79 6.91 -26.21
C ASN A 337 -13.22 7.03 -25.62
N PRO A 338 -13.91 5.91 -25.31
CA PRO A 338 -15.28 5.96 -24.79
C PRO A 338 -15.46 6.89 -23.60
N ILE A 339 -16.51 7.71 -23.62
CA ILE A 339 -16.79 8.70 -22.57
C ILE A 339 -16.93 8.06 -21.18
N GLY A 340 -17.63 6.92 -21.10
CA GLY A 340 -17.80 6.20 -19.83
C GLY A 340 -16.46 5.74 -19.24
N ASN A 341 -15.52 5.32 -20.09
CA ASN A 341 -14.18 4.95 -19.68
C ASN A 341 -13.35 6.17 -19.27
N THR A 342 -13.36 7.23 -20.09
CA THR A 342 -12.65 8.48 -19.80
C THR A 342 -13.07 9.08 -18.45
N LYS A 343 -14.38 9.14 -18.20
CA LYS A 343 -14.94 9.62 -16.93
C LYS A 343 -14.54 8.72 -15.76
N TYR A 344 -14.52 7.40 -15.96
CA TYR A 344 -14.06 6.47 -14.93
C TYR A 344 -12.59 6.70 -14.56
N CYS A 345 -11.70 6.82 -15.57
CA CYS A 345 -10.27 7.08 -15.36
C CYS A 345 -10.05 8.43 -14.65
N LEU A 346 -10.71 9.50 -15.12
CA LEU A 346 -10.68 10.81 -14.45
C LEU A 346 -11.15 10.69 -12.99
N GLY A 347 -12.19 9.91 -12.71
CA GLY A 347 -12.68 9.71 -11.35
C GLY A 347 -11.70 8.98 -10.42
N GLN A 348 -10.75 8.21 -10.95
CA GLN A 348 -9.70 7.57 -10.15
C GLN A 348 -8.46 8.47 -9.98
N LEU A 349 -8.24 9.44 -10.87
CA LEU A 349 -7.13 10.37 -10.72
C LEU A 349 -7.21 11.10 -9.38
N ALA A 350 -6.05 11.22 -8.72
CA ALA A 350 -5.98 11.86 -7.43
C ALA A 350 -6.04 13.39 -7.60
N PHE A 351 -7.24 13.99 -7.48
CA PHE A 351 -7.44 15.45 -7.37
C PHE A 351 -7.00 16.04 -6.01
N LYS A 352 -6.06 15.36 -5.37
CA LYS A 352 -5.28 15.69 -4.18
C LYS A 352 -3.94 14.99 -4.43
N PRO A 353 -2.79 15.49 -3.94
CA PRO A 353 -1.65 14.61 -3.75
C PRO A 353 -2.15 13.42 -2.94
N SER A 354 -2.10 12.20 -3.50
CA SER A 354 -2.94 11.10 -3.00
C SER A 354 -2.67 10.84 -1.51
N GLU A 355 -3.74 10.69 -0.71
CA GLU A 355 -3.65 10.34 0.72
C GLU A 355 -3.05 8.93 0.93
N SER A 356 -2.84 8.18 -0.15
CA SER A 356 -2.26 6.83 -0.21
C SER A 356 -0.81 6.78 -0.74
N ILE A 357 -0.21 7.92 -1.07
CA ILE A 357 1.22 8.02 -1.44
C ILE A 357 1.96 8.52 -0.19
N PRO A 358 2.96 7.78 0.33
CA PRO A 358 3.81 8.26 1.42
C PRO A 358 4.38 9.64 1.08
N LYS A 359 4.34 10.59 2.03
CA LYS A 359 4.76 11.99 1.77
C LYS A 359 6.24 12.13 1.38
N GLU A 360 7.06 11.13 1.67
CA GLU A 360 8.46 11.03 1.23
C GLU A 360 8.63 11.09 -0.29
N VAL A 361 7.57 10.71 -1.03
CA VAL A 361 7.57 10.64 -2.48
C VAL A 361 7.04 11.93 -3.14
N GLN A 362 6.30 12.72 -2.38
CA GLN A 362 5.88 14.05 -2.81
C GLN A 362 6.93 15.06 -2.40
N LEU A 363 7.93 15.30 -3.27
CA LEU A 363 8.55 16.62 -3.44
C LEU A 363 9.66 16.58 -4.49
N GLN A 364 9.31 16.85 -5.76
CA GLN A 364 10.11 17.72 -6.62
C GLN A 364 9.16 18.48 -7.55
N GLY A 365 8.89 19.74 -7.20
CA GLY A 365 8.04 20.65 -8.00
C GLY A 365 7.31 21.66 -7.14
N LYS A 366 7.69 22.95 -7.26
CA LYS A 366 6.98 24.08 -6.64
C LYS A 366 5.63 24.32 -7.35
N THR A 367 4.70 23.39 -7.29
CA THR A 367 3.37 23.58 -7.90
C THR A 367 2.41 24.12 -6.87
N LYS A 368 1.92 25.35 -7.09
CA LYS A 368 0.97 26.04 -6.22
C LYS A 368 -0.30 25.19 -6.14
N MET A 369 -0.64 24.68 -4.95
CA MET A 369 -1.82 23.82 -4.80
C MET A 369 -3.10 24.56 -5.20
N MET A 370 -3.90 23.96 -6.09
CA MET A 370 -5.19 24.51 -6.50
C MET A 370 -6.12 24.69 -5.29
N PRO A 371 -6.79 25.84 -5.14
CA PRO A 371 -7.75 26.08 -4.07
C PRO A 371 -8.81 24.98 -3.94
N LYS A 372 -9.14 24.58 -2.70
CA LYS A 372 -10.13 23.52 -2.41
C LYS A 372 -11.48 23.73 -3.12
N LYS A 373 -11.92 24.98 -3.26
CA LYS A 373 -13.17 25.34 -3.94
C LYS A 373 -13.12 24.98 -5.44
N GLN A 374 -12.01 25.25 -6.12
CA GLN A 374 -11.80 24.89 -7.53
C GLN A 374 -11.71 23.36 -7.69
N LEU A 375 -11.00 22.66 -6.81
CA LEU A 375 -10.95 21.19 -6.83
C LEU A 375 -12.32 20.54 -6.64
N SER A 376 -13.16 21.09 -5.75
CA SER A 376 -14.54 20.64 -5.57
C SER A 376 -15.37 20.88 -6.85
N ALA A 377 -15.21 22.03 -7.48
CA ALA A 377 -15.89 22.35 -8.73
C ALA A 377 -15.47 21.41 -9.88
N LEU A 378 -14.18 21.10 -10.02
CA LEU A 378 -13.69 20.12 -11.01
C LEU A 378 -14.32 18.74 -10.80
N ARG A 379 -14.32 18.23 -9.56
CA ARG A 379 -14.93 16.92 -9.23
C ARG A 379 -16.42 16.91 -9.53
N SER A 380 -17.14 17.97 -9.16
CA SER A 380 -18.56 18.11 -9.46
C SER A 380 -18.80 18.14 -10.97
N GLY A 381 -18.00 18.91 -11.71
CA GLY A 381 -18.08 19.02 -13.17
C GLY A 381 -17.87 17.68 -13.87
N ILE A 382 -16.80 16.94 -13.51
CA ILE A 382 -16.53 15.60 -14.04
C ILE A 382 -17.69 14.65 -13.74
N SER A 383 -18.21 14.67 -12.51
CA SER A 383 -19.34 13.82 -12.12
C SER A 383 -20.62 14.14 -12.91
N GLN A 384 -20.85 15.39 -13.28
CA GLN A 384 -22.05 15.82 -14.00
C GLN A 384 -21.94 15.68 -15.53
N ALA A 385 -20.72 15.64 -16.06
CA ALA A 385 -20.46 15.51 -17.50
C ALA A 385 -21.11 14.25 -18.10
N LYS A 386 -21.80 14.42 -19.23
CA LYS A 386 -22.46 13.34 -19.99
C LYS A 386 -21.80 13.08 -21.34
N THR A 387 -21.10 14.07 -21.87
CA THR A 387 -20.42 14.04 -23.17
C THR A 387 -18.92 14.31 -23.02
N GLN A 388 -18.13 14.03 -24.07
CA GLN A 388 -16.70 14.38 -24.07
C GLN A 388 -16.50 15.89 -24.07
N GLU A 389 -17.41 16.63 -24.71
CA GLU A 389 -17.45 18.10 -24.74
C GLU A 389 -17.68 18.68 -23.35
N ASP A 390 -18.56 18.07 -22.54
CA ASP A 390 -18.75 18.48 -21.15
C ASP A 390 -17.47 18.30 -20.33
N LEU A 391 -16.76 17.18 -20.51
CA LEU A 391 -15.47 16.96 -19.84
C LEU A 391 -14.42 17.98 -20.30
N ALA A 392 -14.33 18.26 -21.60
CA ALA A 392 -13.42 19.26 -22.15
C ALA A 392 -13.66 20.65 -21.54
N LYS A 393 -14.94 21.06 -21.45
CA LYS A 393 -15.34 22.34 -20.83
C LYS A 393 -14.90 22.46 -19.38
N VAL A 394 -14.95 21.38 -18.59
CA VAL A 394 -14.51 21.41 -17.17
C VAL A 394 -13.05 21.87 -17.04
N PHE A 395 -12.21 21.59 -18.04
CA PHE A 395 -10.79 21.94 -18.07
C PHE A 395 -10.47 23.07 -19.06
N ASN A 396 -11.47 23.80 -19.56
CA ASN A 396 -11.33 24.86 -20.57
C ASN A 396 -10.62 24.40 -21.85
N ILE A 397 -10.90 23.18 -22.30
CA ILE A 397 -10.37 22.61 -23.55
C ILE A 397 -11.43 22.77 -24.63
N ASP A 398 -11.03 23.27 -25.80
CA ASP A 398 -11.86 23.28 -27.00
C ASP A 398 -11.80 21.89 -27.69
N PRO A 399 -12.89 21.10 -27.66
CA PRO A 399 -12.90 19.75 -28.22
C PRO A 399 -12.74 19.73 -29.74
N GLU A 400 -13.28 20.72 -30.46
CA GLU A 400 -13.19 20.78 -31.92
C GLU A 400 -11.76 21.13 -32.35
N HIS A 401 -11.11 22.03 -31.62
CA HIS A 401 -9.69 22.30 -31.82
C HIS A 401 -8.85 21.02 -31.66
N VAL A 402 -9.02 20.28 -30.56
CA VAL A 402 -8.27 19.02 -30.32
C VAL A 402 -8.53 17.98 -31.41
N ARG A 403 -9.78 17.81 -31.85
CA ARG A 403 -10.11 16.84 -32.91
C ARG A 403 -9.56 17.21 -34.28
N SER A 404 -9.41 18.51 -34.55
CA SER A 404 -8.85 19.04 -35.79
C SER A 404 -7.33 18.91 -35.87
N GLN A 405 -6.66 18.70 -34.73
CA GLN A 405 -5.20 18.55 -34.70
C GLN A 405 -4.76 17.22 -35.31
N ASP A 406 -3.60 17.26 -35.96
CA ASP A 406 -2.93 16.06 -36.44
C ASP A 406 -2.48 15.19 -35.26
N VAL A 407 -2.95 13.95 -35.22
CA VAL A 407 -2.68 13.05 -34.09
C VAL A 407 -1.19 12.73 -34.00
N ASP A 408 -0.53 12.50 -35.13
CA ASP A 408 0.83 12.03 -35.19
C ASP A 408 1.85 13.14 -34.94
N ALA A 409 1.60 14.34 -35.48
CA ALA A 409 2.49 15.49 -35.42
C ALA A 409 2.27 16.38 -34.19
N ILE A 410 1.04 16.44 -33.65
CA ILE A 410 0.68 17.35 -32.54
C ILE A 410 0.32 16.57 -31.28
N ILE A 411 -0.68 15.68 -31.34
CA ILE A 411 -1.18 14.99 -30.14
C ILE A 411 -0.10 14.09 -29.54
N LEU A 412 0.55 13.26 -30.36
CA LEU A 412 1.55 12.30 -29.93
C LEU A 412 2.99 12.87 -29.89
N ARG A 413 3.18 14.16 -30.15
CA ARG A 413 4.51 14.78 -30.25
C ARG A 413 5.34 14.55 -28.98
N ASP A 414 4.78 14.87 -27.82
CA ASP A 414 5.51 14.79 -26.55
C ASP A 414 5.87 13.33 -26.22
N LEU A 415 4.99 12.38 -26.53
CA LEU A 415 5.27 10.94 -26.42
C LEU A 415 6.42 10.52 -27.35
N LYS A 416 6.39 10.94 -28.62
CA LYS A 416 7.47 10.64 -29.57
C LYS A 416 8.81 11.21 -29.13
N GLU A 417 8.82 12.44 -28.62
CA GLU A 417 10.02 13.05 -28.07
C GLU A 417 10.55 12.27 -26.86
N ALA A 418 9.67 11.87 -25.95
CA ALA A 418 10.02 11.07 -24.77
C ALA A 418 10.63 9.71 -25.17
N LEU A 419 10.00 8.99 -26.10
CA LEU A 419 10.50 7.71 -26.60
C LEU A 419 11.83 7.87 -27.35
N SER A 420 11.97 8.93 -28.17
CA SER A 420 13.21 9.22 -28.91
C SER A 420 14.38 9.57 -27.99
N LYS A 421 14.13 10.33 -26.92
CA LYS A 421 15.16 10.65 -25.90
C LYS A 421 15.66 9.37 -25.22
N ARG A 422 14.76 8.44 -24.92
CA ARG A 422 15.10 7.15 -24.29
C ARG A 422 15.93 6.23 -25.18
N ALA A 423 15.63 6.20 -26.49
CA ALA A 423 16.43 5.46 -27.46
C ALA A 423 17.88 6.01 -27.58
N ARG A 424 18.08 7.31 -27.36
CA ARG A 424 19.42 7.93 -27.39
C ARG A 424 20.22 7.64 -26.12
N THR A 425 19.60 7.67 -24.94
CA THR A 425 20.29 7.40 -23.65
C THR A 425 20.74 5.94 -23.49
N THR A 426 20.05 4.99 -24.14
CA THR A 426 20.42 3.57 -24.16
C THR A 426 21.52 3.23 -25.18
N SER A 427 21.81 4.12 -26.13
CA SER A 427 22.81 3.90 -27.20
C SER A 427 24.28 4.12 -26.82
N GLY A 428 24.59 4.27 -25.53
CA GLY A 428 25.96 4.34 -25.00
C GLY A 428 26.75 3.01 -25.07
N GLY A 429 26.13 1.94 -25.55
CA GLY A 429 26.78 0.65 -25.81
C GLY A 429 26.21 -0.01 -27.08
N PHE A 430 26.95 0.12 -28.18
CA PHE A 430 26.96 -0.70 -29.41
C PHE A 430 25.66 -0.96 -30.23
N ASP A 431 25.72 -0.52 -31.49
CA ASP A 431 24.94 -0.82 -32.72
C ASP A 431 23.40 -0.71 -32.77
N GLY A 432 22.90 0.48 -33.11
CA GLY A 432 22.80 0.85 -34.53
C GLY A 432 21.79 0.15 -35.45
N GLN A 433 20.84 -0.66 -34.99
CA GLN A 433 19.74 -1.16 -35.85
C GLN A 433 18.42 -1.36 -35.07
N ARG A 434 17.73 -0.29 -34.66
CA ARG A 434 16.33 -0.39 -34.18
C ARG A 434 15.37 0.72 -34.63
N VAL A 435 15.79 1.64 -35.49
CA VAL A 435 14.87 2.64 -36.08
C VAL A 435 15.32 2.93 -37.51
N GLY A 436 15.05 1.99 -38.41
CA GLY A 436 15.53 2.02 -39.79
C GLY A 436 14.60 1.32 -40.76
N ALA A 437 13.28 1.46 -40.56
CA ALA A 437 12.29 1.20 -41.59
C ALA A 437 11.07 2.06 -41.24
N VAL A 438 10.56 2.80 -42.23
CA VAL A 438 9.48 3.79 -42.11
C VAL A 438 9.94 5.15 -41.55
N VAL A 439 10.64 5.93 -42.38
CA VAL A 439 10.38 7.34 -42.74
C VAL A 439 11.60 7.79 -43.57
N GLY A 440 11.55 7.50 -44.87
CA GLY A 440 12.50 8.01 -45.84
C GLY A 440 11.75 8.83 -46.88
N ASN A 441 11.76 10.16 -46.71
CA ASN A 441 11.79 11.19 -47.75
C ASN A 441 11.36 12.54 -47.16
N ALA A 442 12.35 13.37 -46.80
CA ALA A 442 12.41 14.78 -47.17
C ALA A 442 13.57 15.50 -46.45
N ASN A 443 14.50 15.99 -47.26
CA ASN A 443 15.39 17.13 -47.09
C ASN A 443 16.53 17.13 -46.04
N GLU A 444 17.71 17.14 -46.67
CA GLU A 444 19.02 17.64 -46.27
C GLU A 444 19.04 19.03 -45.61
N GLY A 445 20.07 19.27 -44.79
CA GLY A 445 20.53 20.64 -44.51
C GLY A 445 21.42 20.83 -43.28
N ALA A 446 22.74 20.63 -43.46
CA ALA A 446 23.87 21.36 -42.84
C ALA A 446 24.10 21.29 -41.30
N ARG A 447 25.26 20.76 -40.85
CA ARG A 447 26.48 21.46 -40.33
C ARG A 447 26.28 22.14 -38.94
N ASP A 448 27.18 22.13 -37.96
CA ASP A 448 28.58 21.71 -37.79
C ASP A 448 28.88 21.57 -36.27
N GLY A 449 30.08 21.01 -35.96
CA GLY A 449 30.92 21.06 -34.74
C GLY A 449 30.56 22.04 -33.63
N THR A 450 30.89 21.79 -32.36
CA THR A 450 32.22 21.42 -31.86
C THR A 450 32.14 20.94 -30.41
N GLY A 451 32.97 19.96 -30.05
CA GLY A 451 33.19 19.54 -28.66
C GLY A 451 34.10 20.47 -27.88
N SER A 452 34.06 20.36 -26.55
CA SER A 452 35.18 20.68 -25.67
C SER A 452 35.11 19.86 -24.39
N SER A 453 36.18 19.12 -24.18
CA SER A 453 36.59 18.34 -23.02
C SER A 453 37.09 19.19 -21.86
N GLY A 454 37.07 18.60 -20.66
CA GLY A 454 37.81 19.02 -19.46
C GLY A 454 36.98 18.64 -18.22
N GLY A 455 37.41 17.83 -17.26
CA GLY A 455 38.74 17.52 -16.77
C GLY A 455 38.63 17.53 -15.23
N GLN A 456 39.00 16.42 -14.60
CA GLN A 456 38.84 16.12 -13.17
C GLN A 456 39.54 17.12 -12.24
N GLY A 457 39.03 17.25 -11.02
CA GLY A 457 39.72 17.87 -9.88
C GLY A 457 38.99 17.59 -8.58
N ALA A 458 39.49 16.63 -7.82
CA ALA A 458 39.13 16.42 -6.42
C ALA A 458 39.94 17.39 -5.56
N GLU A 459 39.33 18.03 -4.56
CA GLU A 459 40.07 18.58 -3.41
C GLU A 459 39.15 18.81 -2.21
N ASP A 460 39.64 18.36 -1.06
CA ASP A 460 39.08 18.47 0.28
C ASP A 460 39.12 19.93 0.79
N GLY A 461 38.17 20.31 1.64
CA GLY A 461 38.19 21.63 2.30
C GLY A 461 37.18 21.76 3.44
N HIS A 462 37.68 21.62 4.67
CA HIS A 462 36.96 21.93 5.92
C HIS A 462 36.82 23.45 6.18
N ALA A 463 35.86 23.75 7.06
CA ALA A 463 35.61 24.99 7.84
C ALA A 463 34.79 26.09 7.13
N SER A 464 33.92 26.88 7.77
CA SER A 464 33.25 26.91 9.08
C SER A 464 32.32 28.14 9.09
N GLY A 465 31.33 28.17 9.99
CA GLY A 465 30.54 29.36 10.34
C GLY A 465 29.11 29.34 9.79
N GLY A 466 28.04 29.57 10.54
CA GLY A 466 27.89 29.97 11.94
C GLY A 466 26.42 30.36 12.15
N GLY A 467 25.73 29.64 13.03
CA GLY A 467 24.29 29.83 13.28
C GLY A 467 23.70 28.79 14.24
N GLN A 468 24.47 28.37 15.24
CA GLN A 468 23.98 27.57 16.37
C GLN A 468 23.86 28.47 17.59
N SER A 469 22.64 28.69 18.09
CA SER A 469 22.42 29.11 19.49
C SER A 469 22.09 27.88 20.32
N ARG A 470 22.89 27.68 21.37
CA ARG A 470 23.02 26.51 22.25
C ARG A 470 21.79 26.18 23.11
N ALA A 471 21.81 24.94 23.55
CA ALA A 471 21.13 24.34 24.70
C ALA A 471 21.07 25.22 25.96
N THR A 472 20.08 24.94 26.83
CA THR A 472 20.11 25.35 28.23
C THR A 472 19.96 24.14 29.15
N ASP A 473 20.87 24.08 30.12
CA ASP A 473 21.12 23.11 31.20
C ASP A 473 19.95 22.79 32.13
N ASN A 474 20.09 21.65 32.82
CA ASN A 474 19.37 21.11 34.01
C ASN A 474 18.40 19.93 33.82
N SER A 475 18.42 19.28 32.66
CA SER A 475 18.05 17.86 32.53
C SER A 475 18.98 17.24 31.51
N PRO A 476 19.49 16.01 31.71
CA PRO A 476 20.01 15.24 30.58
C PRO A 476 18.81 15.00 29.67
N GLN A 477 18.62 15.87 28.67
CA GLN A 477 17.82 15.55 27.50
C GLN A 477 18.74 14.69 26.65
N PRO A 478 18.75 13.36 26.79
CA PRO A 478 19.69 12.55 26.05
C PRO A 478 19.50 12.80 24.55
N GLU A 479 20.59 12.74 23.79
CA GLU A 479 20.59 13.08 22.36
C GLU A 479 19.50 12.31 21.60
N TRP A 480 19.25 11.04 21.96
CA TRP A 480 18.18 10.23 21.37
C TRP A 480 16.78 10.81 21.59
N LYS A 481 16.50 11.43 22.74
CA LYS A 481 15.21 12.03 23.04
C LYS A 481 15.01 13.30 22.22
N GLN A 482 16.05 14.13 22.12
CA GLN A 482 16.02 15.34 21.29
C GLN A 482 15.79 14.97 19.83
N LEU A 483 16.52 13.97 19.34
CA LEU A 483 16.35 13.42 18.01
C LEU A 483 14.91 12.95 17.80
N LEU A 484 14.38 12.13 18.69
CA LEU A 484 13.01 11.60 18.62
C LEU A 484 11.97 12.74 18.62
N ALA A 485 12.08 13.70 19.54
CA ALA A 485 11.16 14.84 19.65
C ALA A 485 11.22 15.75 18.42
N GLU A 486 12.41 16.03 17.89
CA GLU A 486 12.60 16.82 16.67
C GLU A 486 11.93 16.13 15.47
N LYS A 487 12.14 14.82 15.31
CA LYS A 487 11.56 14.08 14.18
C LYS A 487 10.05 13.97 14.30
N ILE A 488 9.52 13.70 15.49
CA ILE A 488 8.07 13.74 15.71
C ILE A 488 7.55 15.15 15.38
N GLY A 489 8.13 16.21 15.95
CA GLY A 489 7.68 17.59 15.71
C GLY A 489 7.70 18.01 14.24
N LYS A 490 8.77 17.66 13.51
CA LYS A 490 8.94 17.97 12.09
C LYS A 490 7.95 17.23 11.19
N HIS A 491 7.60 15.99 11.53
CA HIS A 491 6.87 15.10 10.63
C HIS A 491 5.45 14.73 11.08
N ILE A 492 5.01 15.06 12.31
CA ILE A 492 3.68 14.71 12.86
C ILE A 492 2.49 15.26 12.06
N LYS A 493 2.65 16.41 11.39
CA LYS A 493 1.61 16.98 10.50
C LYS A 493 1.45 16.15 9.22
N ASP A 494 2.50 15.44 8.85
CA ASP A 494 2.65 14.76 7.59
C ASP A 494 2.44 13.25 7.70
N GLU A 495 2.88 12.67 8.81
CA GLU A 495 2.83 11.25 9.12
C GLU A 495 2.23 11.06 10.52
N LYS A 496 0.90 10.90 10.61
CA LYS A 496 0.23 10.69 11.91
C LYS A 496 0.57 9.32 12.53
N SER A 497 1.02 8.36 11.73
CA SER A 497 1.49 7.04 12.20
C SER A 497 2.72 7.12 13.09
N LEU A 498 3.49 8.22 13.04
CA LEU A 498 4.64 8.47 13.92
C LEU A 498 4.30 8.45 15.40
N LEU A 499 3.03 8.68 15.75
CA LEU A 499 2.59 8.60 17.13
C LEU A 499 2.35 7.16 17.60
N TYR A 500 2.53 6.14 16.75
CA TYR A 500 2.26 4.75 17.11
C TYR A 500 3.57 3.99 17.18
N TYR A 501 3.74 3.22 18.26
CA TYR A 501 4.87 2.31 18.41
C TYR A 501 4.40 0.96 18.96
N ALA A 502 5.13 -0.10 18.61
CA ALA A 502 4.87 -1.43 19.15
C ALA A 502 5.44 -1.50 20.56
N LEU A 503 4.61 -1.84 21.54
CA LEU A 503 4.98 -2.06 22.92
C LEU A 503 4.93 -3.55 23.23
N SER A 504 6.09 -4.13 23.49
CA SER A 504 6.28 -5.51 23.92
C SER A 504 6.46 -5.57 25.44
N THR A 505 5.89 -6.59 26.05
CA THR A 505 6.17 -6.99 27.44
C THR A 505 6.21 -8.51 27.48
N VAL A 506 6.92 -9.09 28.44
CA VAL A 506 7.03 -10.55 28.58
C VAL A 506 6.23 -11.02 29.78
N GLU A 507 5.42 -12.06 29.63
CA GLU A 507 4.72 -12.66 30.76
C GLU A 507 5.71 -13.36 31.68
N ALA A 508 5.59 -13.14 32.98
CA ALA A 508 6.43 -13.81 33.97
C ALA A 508 6.22 -15.33 33.88
N GLN A 509 7.31 -16.09 33.94
CA GLN A 509 7.24 -17.55 33.96
C GLN A 509 6.52 -18.01 35.23
N THR A 510 5.44 -18.77 35.06
CA THR A 510 4.66 -19.35 36.16
C THR A 510 5.29 -20.63 36.69
N SER A 511 6.14 -21.29 35.89
CA SER A 511 6.94 -22.45 36.29
C SER A 511 8.21 -22.56 35.44
N VAL A 512 9.16 -23.39 35.88
CA VAL A 512 10.38 -23.71 35.11
C VAL A 512 10.10 -24.45 33.79
N HIS A 513 8.88 -24.93 33.60
CA HIS A 513 8.45 -25.64 32.39
C HIS A 513 7.69 -24.73 31.41
N ASP A 514 7.30 -23.53 31.83
CA ASP A 514 6.56 -22.60 30.99
C ASP A 514 7.51 -21.67 30.24
N ALA A 515 7.40 -21.64 28.91
CA ALA A 515 8.10 -20.66 28.10
C ALA A 515 7.55 -19.25 28.39
N ALA A 516 8.45 -18.28 28.54
CA ALA A 516 8.07 -16.88 28.64
C ALA A 516 7.31 -16.46 27.37
N LYS A 517 6.11 -15.88 27.53
CA LYS A 517 5.26 -15.49 26.40
C LYS A 517 5.39 -14.00 26.12
N PRO A 518 5.88 -13.59 24.94
CA PRO A 518 5.89 -12.19 24.56
C PRO A 518 4.47 -11.74 24.21
N HIS A 519 4.10 -10.55 24.67
CA HIS A 519 2.83 -9.92 24.37
C HIS A 519 3.09 -8.56 23.74
N VAL A 520 2.65 -8.34 22.51
CA VAL A 520 2.93 -7.11 21.75
C VAL A 520 1.63 -6.42 21.36
N ARG A 521 1.57 -5.09 21.49
CA ARG A 521 0.47 -4.27 20.92
C ARG A 521 0.99 -2.92 20.47
N TYR A 522 0.34 -2.31 19.48
CA TYR A 522 0.55 -0.89 19.19
C TYR A 522 -0.09 -0.03 20.26
N VAL A 523 0.62 1.03 20.65
CA VAL A 523 0.11 2.07 21.55
C VAL A 523 0.40 3.45 20.97
N VAL A 524 -0.33 4.45 21.45
CA VAL A 524 -0.17 5.84 20.99
C VAL A 524 0.76 6.60 21.94
N HIS A 525 1.83 7.17 21.40
CA HIS A 525 2.68 8.13 22.07
C HIS A 525 1.89 9.38 22.48
N ARG A 526 1.87 9.66 23.78
CA ARG A 526 1.23 10.84 24.38
C ARG A 526 2.20 11.92 24.83
N GLY A 527 3.47 11.80 24.43
CA GLY A 527 4.52 12.75 24.76
C GLY A 527 5.50 12.24 25.79
N PHE A 528 6.47 13.07 26.08
CA PHE A 528 7.32 12.90 27.24
C PHE A 528 6.71 13.55 28.47
N VAL A 529 7.08 13.08 29.66
CA VAL A 529 6.59 13.66 30.92
C VAL A 529 6.92 15.17 30.94
N ASN A 530 5.89 15.98 31.17
CA ASN A 530 5.94 17.45 31.19
C ASN A 530 6.51 18.09 29.89
N GLU A 531 6.26 17.48 28.72
CA GLU A 531 6.64 18.01 27.40
C GLU A 531 5.78 19.21 26.96
N LYS A 532 6.44 20.28 26.45
CA LYS A 532 5.78 21.40 25.76
C LYS A 532 5.43 21.03 24.32
N ARG A 533 4.23 21.39 23.84
CA ARG A 533 3.85 21.24 22.42
C ARG A 533 3.31 22.53 21.83
N ASP A 534 3.53 22.72 20.52
CA ASP A 534 3.04 23.88 19.78
C ASP A 534 1.51 23.83 19.58
N GLY A 535 0.83 24.96 19.85
CA GLY A 535 -0.60 25.12 19.58
C GLY A 535 -1.55 24.89 20.76
N ASP A 536 -1.05 24.73 21.98
CA ASP A 536 -1.91 24.68 23.17
C ASP A 536 -2.56 26.07 23.43
N ALA A 537 -3.89 26.12 23.37
CA ALA A 537 -4.68 27.36 23.42
C ALA A 537 -4.72 28.01 24.81
N SER A 538 -4.84 29.35 24.86
CA SER A 538 -5.18 30.09 26.08
C SER A 538 -6.60 29.74 26.53
N GLY A 539 -6.76 29.08 27.68
CA GLY A 539 -8.05 28.73 28.29
C GLY A 539 -8.34 27.24 28.52
N GLY A 540 -7.38 26.34 28.22
CA GLY A 540 -7.45 24.91 28.59
C GLY A 540 -6.50 24.53 29.74
N ILE A 541 -6.42 23.23 30.07
CA ILE A 541 -5.41 22.71 31.02
C ILE A 541 -4.02 23.16 30.56
N ALA A 542 -3.26 23.79 31.46
CA ALA A 542 -1.94 24.32 31.16
C ALA A 542 -1.05 23.23 30.50
N PRO A 543 -0.35 23.56 29.40
CA PRO A 543 0.28 22.55 28.54
C PRO A 543 1.40 21.76 29.22
N GLN A 544 2.02 22.37 30.23
CA GLN A 544 3.10 21.85 31.06
C GLN A 544 3.13 22.60 32.41
N ASN A 545 3.70 22.00 33.44
CA ASN A 545 4.06 22.70 34.67
C ASN A 545 5.38 23.49 34.44
N PRO A 546 5.37 24.83 34.50
CA PRO A 546 6.54 25.65 34.21
C PRO A 546 7.65 25.53 35.26
N ASN A 547 7.36 25.00 36.46
CA ASN A 547 8.35 24.79 37.51
C ASN A 547 9.25 23.56 37.27
N PHE A 548 8.93 22.76 36.25
CA PHE A 548 9.63 21.54 35.90
C PHE A 548 10.08 21.56 34.43
N GLY A 549 11.20 20.91 34.14
CA GLY A 549 11.61 20.58 32.77
C GLY A 549 10.83 19.38 32.23
N SER A 550 11.25 18.85 31.08
CA SER A 550 10.71 17.60 30.54
C SER A 550 11.67 16.44 30.80
N SER A 551 11.16 15.27 31.19
CA SER A 551 11.96 14.05 31.40
C SER A 551 11.98 13.18 30.12
N PRO A 552 12.97 12.30 29.88
CA PRO A 552 12.94 11.34 28.77
C PRO A 552 11.93 10.18 28.96
N CYS A 553 11.24 10.10 30.11
CA CYS A 553 10.17 9.13 30.31
C CYS A 553 9.03 9.35 29.31
N LEU A 554 8.63 8.29 28.62
CA LEU A 554 7.59 8.33 27.61
C LEU A 554 6.23 8.05 28.22
N MET A 555 5.18 8.66 27.67
CA MET A 555 3.81 8.44 28.10
C MET A 555 2.99 7.77 27.01
N THR A 556 2.19 6.79 27.42
CA THR A 556 1.06 6.27 26.66
C THR A 556 -0.12 6.00 27.59
N THR A 557 -1.21 5.44 27.10
CA THR A 557 -2.45 5.26 27.85
C THR A 557 -2.94 3.83 27.73
N THR A 558 -3.55 3.32 28.79
CA THR A 558 -4.14 1.98 28.81
C THR A 558 -5.42 1.97 29.64
N ASP A 559 -6.29 1.02 29.36
CA ASP A 559 -7.35 0.67 30.30
C ASP A 559 -6.72 -0.17 31.43
N VAL A 560 -6.95 0.24 32.67
CA VAL A 560 -6.37 -0.36 33.88
C VAL A 560 -6.79 -1.83 34.05
N ARG A 561 -7.90 -2.24 33.44
CA ARG A 561 -8.46 -3.60 33.52
C ARG A 561 -7.89 -4.55 32.49
N THR A 562 -7.08 -4.06 31.55
CA THR A 562 -6.57 -4.88 30.44
C THR A 562 -5.63 -5.99 30.94
N PRO A 563 -5.58 -7.15 30.23
CA PRO A 563 -4.59 -8.21 30.51
C PRO A 563 -3.14 -7.69 30.53
N LYS A 564 -2.85 -6.65 29.73
CA LYS A 564 -1.54 -5.99 29.71
C LYS A 564 -1.14 -5.40 31.07
N VAL A 565 -2.09 -4.82 31.81
CA VAL A 565 -1.81 -4.27 33.15
C VAL A 565 -1.57 -5.40 34.15
N GLN A 566 -2.34 -6.48 34.09
CA GLN A 566 -2.09 -7.69 34.90
C GLN A 566 -0.68 -8.26 34.66
N GLN A 567 -0.25 -8.31 33.40
CA GLN A 567 1.08 -8.74 33.00
C GLN A 567 2.20 -7.83 33.55
N LEU A 568 1.96 -6.52 33.65
CA LEU A 568 2.93 -5.60 34.24
C LEU A 568 3.03 -5.80 35.76
N ILE A 569 1.89 -5.97 36.43
CA ILE A 569 1.83 -6.17 37.88
C ILE A 569 2.49 -7.50 38.30
N SER A 570 2.29 -8.57 37.53
CA SER A 570 2.91 -9.87 37.86
C SER A 570 4.44 -9.80 37.84
N GLN A 571 5.01 -8.95 36.98
CA GLN A 571 6.44 -8.67 36.95
C GLN A 571 6.87 -7.73 38.09
N SER A 572 6.06 -6.74 38.45
CA SER A 572 6.33 -5.80 39.55
C SER A 572 6.64 -6.49 40.87
N GLY A 573 5.91 -7.57 41.20
CA GLY A 573 6.15 -8.36 42.42
C GLY A 573 7.53 -9.04 42.43
N ILE A 574 7.98 -9.55 41.27
CA ILE A 574 9.29 -10.19 41.10
C ILE A 574 10.40 -9.14 41.23
N ARG A 575 10.16 -7.92 40.75
CA ARG A 575 11.17 -6.85 40.68
C ARG A 575 11.24 -5.95 41.91
N ALA A 576 10.37 -6.14 42.90
CA ALA A 576 10.39 -5.35 44.14
C ALA A 576 11.73 -5.42 44.90
N GLN A 577 12.59 -6.41 44.61
CA GLN A 577 13.96 -6.53 45.14
C GLN A 577 15.06 -6.39 44.06
N GLY A 578 14.72 -5.89 42.86
CA GLY A 578 15.66 -5.73 41.76
C GLY A 578 16.71 -4.65 42.03
N THR A 579 17.87 -4.79 41.40
CA THR A 579 19.04 -3.89 41.58
C THR A 579 18.80 -2.45 41.11
N ASP A 580 17.71 -2.18 40.39
CA ASP A 580 17.34 -0.83 39.95
C ASP A 580 16.26 -0.16 40.83
N GLY A 581 15.74 -0.85 41.85
CA GLY A 581 14.75 -0.34 42.80
C GLY A 581 13.39 0.01 42.17
N SER A 582 13.09 -0.51 40.98
CA SER A 582 11.84 -0.20 40.26
C SER A 582 10.76 -1.25 40.50
N HIS A 583 9.51 -0.79 40.70
CA HIS A 583 8.34 -1.65 40.91
C HIS A 583 7.50 -1.82 39.63
N GLY A 584 8.06 -1.54 38.45
CA GLY A 584 7.35 -1.65 37.18
C GLY A 584 7.71 -2.92 36.39
N GLY A 585 6.84 -3.29 35.44
CA GLY A 585 7.09 -4.42 34.55
C GLY A 585 8.12 -4.07 33.47
N GLU A 586 8.82 -5.07 32.94
CA GLU A 586 9.75 -4.85 31.83
C GLU A 586 9.01 -4.82 30.49
N GLY A 587 9.55 -4.02 29.59
CA GLY A 587 9.08 -4.00 28.22
C GLY A 587 10.01 -3.24 27.31
N GLU A 588 9.71 -3.38 26.02
CA GLU A 588 10.48 -2.82 24.94
C GLU A 588 9.55 -2.16 23.93
N ILE A 589 9.98 -1.00 23.45
CA ILE A 589 9.33 -0.28 22.37
C ILE A 589 10.13 -0.54 21.10
N ALA A 590 9.45 -0.92 20.02
CA ALA A 590 9.98 -0.77 18.68
C ALA A 590 9.23 0.38 17.98
N TRP A 591 9.96 1.44 17.64
CA TRP A 591 9.42 2.64 17.04
C TRP A 591 10.15 2.97 15.74
N TRP A 592 9.41 2.82 14.64
CA TRP A 592 9.88 3.18 13.31
C TRP A 592 9.35 4.56 12.93
N ILE A 593 10.25 5.45 12.50
CA ILE A 593 9.97 6.78 11.96
C ILE A 593 10.38 6.75 10.50
N GLU A 594 9.43 6.41 9.63
CA GLU A 594 9.71 6.18 8.21
C GLU A 594 10.28 7.44 7.55
N SER A 595 9.67 8.59 7.83
CA SER A 595 10.08 9.88 7.25
C SER A 595 11.50 10.31 7.57
N ALA A 596 12.09 9.77 8.64
CA ALA A 596 13.44 10.08 9.07
C ALA A 596 14.39 8.88 8.94
N GLN A 597 13.91 7.73 8.43
CA GLN A 597 14.65 6.47 8.36
C GLN A 597 15.30 6.10 9.69
N LEU A 598 14.59 6.35 10.80
CA LEU A 598 15.07 6.11 12.15
C LEU A 598 14.25 5.00 12.81
N GLN A 599 14.96 4.01 13.34
CA GLN A 599 14.38 3.02 14.23
C GLN A 599 14.91 3.25 15.64
N PHE A 600 14.00 3.41 16.59
CA PHE A 600 14.31 3.38 18.02
C PHE A 600 13.84 2.04 18.58
N ARG A 601 14.75 1.30 19.23
CA ARG A 601 14.39 0.23 20.16
C ARG A 601 14.67 0.73 21.57
N ILE A 602 13.61 0.90 22.37
CA ILE A 602 13.71 1.47 23.71
C ILE A 602 13.32 0.40 24.72
N SER A 603 14.28 -0.16 25.43
CA SER A 603 14.05 -1.13 26.50
C SER A 603 13.98 -0.38 27.83
N GLY A 604 13.01 -0.70 28.68
CA GLY A 604 12.75 0.07 29.89
C GLY A 604 11.80 -0.59 30.88
N THR A 605 11.48 0.17 31.92
CA THR A 605 10.51 -0.22 32.96
C THR A 605 9.20 0.55 32.74
N LEU A 606 8.07 -0.14 32.82
CA LEU A 606 6.74 0.41 32.62
C LEU A 606 5.99 0.54 33.94
N HIS A 607 5.47 1.74 34.20
CA HIS A 607 4.79 2.11 35.44
C HIS A 607 3.36 2.57 35.14
N VAL A 608 2.38 1.98 35.83
CA VAL A 608 0.96 2.27 35.64
C VAL A 608 0.50 3.28 36.68
N LEU A 609 -0.04 4.42 36.23
CA LEU A 609 -0.65 5.44 37.07
C LEU A 609 -2.17 5.47 36.84
N PRO A 610 -2.96 4.77 37.68
CA PRO A 610 -4.42 4.81 37.63
C PRO A 610 -4.98 6.05 38.36
N THR A 611 -6.31 6.20 38.33
CA THR A 611 -7.05 7.17 39.16
C THR A 611 -6.73 7.03 40.65
N GLU A 612 -6.90 8.13 41.38
CA GLU A 612 -6.81 8.17 42.84
C GLU A 612 -7.69 7.10 43.51
N GLY A 613 -7.18 6.49 44.58
CA GLY A 613 -7.87 5.41 45.31
C GLY A 613 -7.79 4.02 44.67
N HIS A 614 -7.26 3.88 43.45
CA HIS A 614 -7.05 2.56 42.86
C HIS A 614 -5.88 1.81 43.54
N PRO A 615 -5.98 0.50 43.88
CA PRO A 615 -4.96 -0.22 44.64
C PRO A 615 -3.55 -0.19 44.04
N LEU A 616 -3.44 -0.24 42.71
CA LEU A 616 -2.15 -0.21 41.98
C LEU A 616 -1.41 1.13 42.10
N ARG A 617 -2.10 2.18 42.54
CA ARG A 617 -1.55 3.52 42.62
C ARG A 617 -0.33 3.62 43.54
N SER A 618 -0.29 2.80 44.59
CA SER A 618 0.83 2.76 45.55
C SER A 618 2.13 2.22 44.96
N SER A 619 2.05 1.50 43.83
CA SER A 619 3.22 0.93 43.14
C SER A 619 3.87 1.92 42.17
N PHE A 620 3.23 3.05 41.89
CA PHE A 620 3.77 4.06 40.98
C PHE A 620 4.89 4.85 41.66
N PRO A 621 6.12 4.92 41.10
CA PRO A 621 7.24 5.55 41.77
C PRO A 621 7.31 7.06 41.47
N TYR A 622 6.47 7.83 42.16
CA TYR A 622 6.29 9.29 41.96
C TYR A 622 7.62 10.06 41.92
N ASP A 623 8.45 9.93 42.95
CA ASP A 623 9.70 10.69 43.06
C ASP A 623 10.72 10.31 41.98
N ARG A 624 10.79 9.01 41.63
CA ARG A 624 11.74 8.47 40.66
C ARG A 624 11.49 8.99 39.25
N LEU A 625 10.23 9.09 38.85
CA LEU A 625 9.83 9.48 37.50
C LEU A 625 9.66 10.99 37.35
N THR A 626 9.67 11.72 38.47
CA THR A 626 9.45 13.17 38.50
C THR A 626 10.48 13.86 37.61
N PRO A 627 10.04 14.72 36.67
CA PRO A 627 10.96 15.47 35.84
C PRO A 627 11.84 16.40 36.70
N PRO A 628 13.03 16.79 36.23
CA PRO A 628 13.89 17.72 36.95
C PRO A 628 13.24 19.09 37.05
N ARG A 629 13.67 19.87 38.04
CA ARG A 629 13.24 21.27 38.18
C ARG A 629 13.69 22.10 36.99
N ALA A 630 12.82 23.03 36.56
CA ALA A 630 13.19 23.99 35.54
C ALA A 630 14.30 24.93 36.07
N PRO A 631 15.23 25.40 35.22
CA PRO A 631 16.25 26.37 35.63
C PRO A 631 15.61 27.60 36.28
N GLY A 632 16.08 27.96 37.48
CA GLY A 632 15.58 29.13 38.22
C GLY A 632 14.24 28.94 38.95
N SER A 633 13.63 27.75 38.89
CA SER A 633 12.43 27.46 39.69
C SER A 633 12.77 27.37 41.18
N THR A 634 12.10 28.16 42.01
CA THR A 634 12.18 28.13 43.48
C THR A 634 11.04 27.34 44.13
N SER A 635 10.11 26.80 43.34
CA SER A 635 8.99 26.01 43.85
C SER A 635 9.47 24.72 44.53
N THR A 636 8.94 24.45 45.72
CA THR A 636 9.14 23.22 46.49
C THR A 636 8.02 22.21 46.30
N GLU A 637 6.95 22.57 45.59
CA GLU A 637 5.78 21.72 45.40
C GLU A 637 6.13 20.46 44.60
N PRO A 638 5.59 19.29 44.96
CA PRO A 638 5.81 18.04 44.22
C PRO A 638 5.23 18.15 42.80
N PHE A 639 5.73 17.31 41.88
CA PHE A 639 5.16 17.26 40.53
C PHE A 639 3.75 16.67 40.57
N ASP A 640 2.79 17.40 40.02
CA ASP A 640 1.38 17.00 40.00
C ASP A 640 1.12 15.91 38.95
N TRP A 641 1.34 14.66 39.36
CA TRP A 641 1.10 13.48 38.53
C TRP A 641 -0.38 13.27 38.20
N ASP A 642 -1.30 13.68 39.08
CA ASP A 642 -2.74 13.54 38.83
C ASP A 642 -3.24 14.59 37.84
N GLY A 643 -2.71 15.81 37.92
CA GLY A 643 -2.85 16.83 36.89
C GLY A 643 -2.30 16.35 35.55
N GLU A 644 -1.12 15.73 35.52
CA GLU A 644 -0.53 15.18 34.29
C GLU A 644 -1.38 14.06 33.67
N ARG A 645 -1.87 13.14 34.50
CA ARG A 645 -2.81 12.08 34.09
C ARG A 645 -4.09 12.69 33.50
N SER A 646 -4.71 13.61 34.22
CA SER A 646 -5.96 14.29 33.83
C SER A 646 -5.77 15.10 32.54
N ARG A 647 -4.61 15.75 32.38
CA ARG A 647 -4.22 16.47 31.17
C ARG A 647 -4.22 15.55 29.95
N ILE A 648 -3.67 14.33 30.07
CA ILE A 648 -3.68 13.37 28.96
C ILE A 648 -5.09 12.83 28.70
N PHE A 649 -5.86 12.51 29.74
CA PHE A 649 -7.25 12.04 29.59
C PHE A 649 -8.12 13.06 28.84
N ASN A 650 -8.03 14.33 29.21
CA ASN A 650 -8.83 15.41 28.62
C ASN A 650 -8.42 15.76 27.18
N LYS A 651 -7.26 15.29 26.70
CA LYS A 651 -6.82 15.41 25.30
C LYS A 651 -7.25 14.23 24.43
N LEU A 652 -7.90 13.21 24.99
CA LEU A 652 -8.42 12.08 24.21
C LEU A 652 -9.57 12.53 23.30
N ASN A 653 -9.75 11.81 22.19
CA ASN A 653 -10.89 12.05 21.31
C ASN A 653 -12.17 11.37 21.86
N PRO A 654 -13.37 11.80 21.43
CA PRO A 654 -14.65 11.25 21.91
C PRO A 654 -14.75 9.73 21.87
N GLY A 655 -14.26 9.09 20.80
CA GLY A 655 -14.30 7.64 20.65
C GLY A 655 -13.38 6.89 21.61
N LEU A 656 -12.19 7.44 21.90
CA LEU A 656 -11.28 6.88 22.89
C LEU A 656 -11.80 7.04 24.31
N LEU A 657 -12.40 8.18 24.65
CA LEU A 657 -13.09 8.37 25.93
C LEU A 657 -14.17 7.29 26.09
N ALA A 658 -15.04 7.12 25.09
CA ALA A 658 -16.09 6.10 25.13
C ALA A 658 -15.56 4.67 25.23
N SER A 659 -14.35 4.39 24.72
CA SER A 659 -13.77 3.05 24.76
C SER A 659 -13.53 2.52 26.18
N PHE A 660 -13.28 3.40 27.16
CA PHE A 660 -13.09 3.03 28.57
C PHE A 660 -14.40 2.72 29.32
N CYS A 661 -15.56 3.04 28.74
CA CYS A 661 -16.86 2.63 29.27
C CYS A 661 -17.31 1.25 28.81
N ARG A 662 -16.60 0.65 27.85
CA ARG A 662 -16.91 -0.68 27.35
C ARG A 662 -16.52 -1.74 28.40
N PRO A 663 -17.02 -2.98 28.27
CA PRO A 663 -16.53 -4.08 29.08
C PRO A 663 -15.01 -4.22 28.98
N THR A 664 -14.43 -4.91 29.95
CA THR A 664 -12.99 -5.13 30.01
C THR A 664 -12.45 -5.57 28.65
N PRO A 665 -11.43 -4.87 28.09
CA PRO A 665 -10.90 -5.24 26.79
C PRO A 665 -10.43 -6.69 26.75
N GLY A 666 -10.91 -7.44 25.76
CA GLY A 666 -10.68 -8.88 25.62
C GLY A 666 -11.80 -9.77 26.19
N SER A 667 -12.82 -9.21 26.85
CA SER A 667 -14.02 -9.95 27.23
C SER A 667 -14.87 -10.34 26.01
N ALA A 668 -15.63 -11.43 26.14
CA ALA A 668 -16.56 -11.90 25.12
C ALA A 668 -17.63 -10.85 24.79
N HIS A 669 -17.99 -10.73 23.52
CA HIS A 669 -19.06 -9.83 23.08
C HIS A 669 -20.43 -10.43 23.44
N PRO A 670 -21.37 -9.67 24.05
CA PRO A 670 -22.66 -10.19 24.51
C PRO A 670 -23.57 -10.66 23.38
N ASN A 671 -23.37 -10.14 22.16
CA ASN A 671 -24.14 -10.48 20.96
C ASN A 671 -23.32 -11.28 19.93
N LEU A 672 -22.47 -12.21 20.39
CA LEU A 672 -21.55 -12.96 19.52
C LEU A 672 -22.26 -13.56 18.29
N ASP A 673 -23.42 -14.19 18.50
CA ASP A 673 -24.19 -14.88 17.46
C ASP A 673 -24.78 -13.94 16.39
N ALA A 674 -24.99 -12.66 16.72
CA ALA A 674 -25.54 -11.67 15.79
C ALA A 674 -24.46 -10.97 14.94
N LEU A 675 -23.19 -11.00 15.38
CA LEU A 675 -22.08 -10.30 14.74
C LEU A 675 -21.58 -10.99 13.46
N ASP A 676 -21.84 -12.28 13.26
CA ASP A 676 -21.45 -13.02 12.05
C ASP A 676 -22.25 -12.62 10.80
N THR A 677 -23.38 -11.92 10.98
CA THR A 677 -24.29 -11.53 9.89
C THR A 677 -24.29 -10.03 9.59
N ALA A 678 -23.67 -9.21 10.45
CA ALA A 678 -23.65 -7.76 10.35
C ALA A 678 -22.24 -7.21 10.05
N ARG A 679 -22.15 -6.13 9.27
CA ARG A 679 -20.89 -5.40 9.09
C ARG A 679 -20.58 -4.59 10.37
N PRO A 680 -19.35 -4.61 10.93
CA PRO A 680 -19.02 -3.99 12.22
C PRO A 680 -19.30 -2.47 12.38
N LYS A 681 -19.57 -1.74 11.29
CA LYS A 681 -19.91 -0.31 11.32
C LYS A 681 -21.40 -0.03 11.33
N ASP A 682 -22.21 -1.06 11.06
CA ASP A 682 -23.67 -0.98 10.97
C ASP A 682 -24.33 -1.55 12.25
N ASP A 683 -23.52 -2.03 13.21
CA ASP A 683 -23.99 -2.53 14.50
C ASP A 683 -24.34 -1.37 15.46
N THR A 684 -25.52 -0.80 15.27
CA THR A 684 -26.14 0.15 16.21
C THR A 684 -26.76 -0.55 17.43
N SER A 685 -26.60 -1.87 17.58
CA SER A 685 -27.15 -2.63 18.71
C SER A 685 -26.25 -2.65 19.95
N SER A 686 -25.04 -2.10 19.85
CA SER A 686 -24.12 -2.01 20.98
C SER A 686 -24.74 -1.18 22.12
N PRO A 687 -24.85 -1.74 23.34
CA PRO A 687 -25.44 -1.04 24.48
C PRO A 687 -24.51 0.03 25.10
N TRP A 688 -23.31 0.21 24.54
CA TRP A 688 -22.28 1.13 25.06
C TRP A 688 -22.14 2.36 24.18
N PRO A 689 -21.71 3.51 24.76
CA PRO A 689 -21.47 4.70 23.96
C PRO A 689 -20.37 4.46 22.91
N LEU A 690 -20.60 4.97 21.70
CA LEU A 690 -19.58 5.01 20.65
C LEU A 690 -18.66 6.23 20.81
N GLU A 691 -19.19 7.32 21.35
CA GLU A 691 -18.49 8.58 21.62
C GLU A 691 -18.99 9.18 22.96
N LEU A 692 -18.09 9.89 23.66
CA LEU A 692 -18.42 10.71 24.83
C LEU A 692 -18.07 12.18 24.56
N PRO A 693 -18.79 13.15 25.15
CA PRO A 693 -18.41 14.55 25.04
C PRO A 693 -17.03 14.79 25.65
N GLN A 694 -16.39 15.88 25.27
CA GLN A 694 -15.16 16.28 25.92
C GLN A 694 -15.44 16.65 27.39
N PRO A 695 -14.52 16.35 28.33
CA PRO A 695 -14.68 16.70 29.74
C PRO A 695 -15.01 18.20 29.92
N GLY A 696 -16.05 18.50 30.70
CA GLY A 696 -16.60 19.84 30.89
C GLY A 696 -17.65 20.28 29.85
N LYS A 697 -17.99 19.43 28.87
CA LYS A 697 -19.03 19.68 27.86
C LYS A 697 -20.22 18.71 27.97
N GLU A 698 -20.46 18.15 29.15
CA GLU A 698 -21.52 17.20 29.43
C GLU A 698 -22.87 17.90 29.59
N GLU A 699 -23.84 17.52 28.75
CA GLU A 699 -25.19 18.08 28.74
C GLU A 699 -26.17 17.28 29.63
N THR A 700 -25.86 16.01 29.89
CA THR A 700 -26.74 15.10 30.66
C THR A 700 -26.01 14.44 31.83
N GLU A 701 -26.74 14.05 32.89
CA GLU A 701 -26.16 13.31 34.01
C GLU A 701 -25.64 11.93 33.58
N GLN A 702 -26.27 11.32 32.57
CA GLN A 702 -25.78 10.06 31.99
C GLN A 702 -24.38 10.23 31.37
N GLN A 703 -24.14 11.30 30.61
CA GLN A 703 -22.82 11.61 30.05
C GLN A 703 -21.79 11.87 31.16
N ARG A 704 -22.17 12.59 32.22
CA ARG A 704 -21.30 12.81 33.40
C ARG A 704 -20.92 11.50 34.07
N GLN A 705 -21.88 10.60 34.27
CA GLN A 705 -21.64 9.28 34.84
C GLN A 705 -20.73 8.42 33.95
N GLN A 706 -20.97 8.42 32.64
CA GLN A 706 -20.14 7.69 31.69
C GLN A 706 -18.71 8.22 31.66
N LEU A 707 -18.50 9.54 31.66
CA LEU A 707 -17.15 10.11 31.73
C LEU A 707 -16.43 9.79 33.04
N ARG A 708 -17.12 9.82 34.19
CA ARG A 708 -16.55 9.35 35.47
C ARG A 708 -16.09 7.90 35.40
N GLU A 709 -16.89 7.03 34.79
CA GLU A 709 -16.54 5.61 34.63
C GLU A 709 -15.40 5.42 33.62
N SER A 710 -15.42 6.15 32.50
CA SER A 710 -14.32 6.19 31.53
C SER A 710 -13.01 6.60 32.20
N GLU A 711 -13.04 7.66 33.00
CA GLU A 711 -11.86 8.16 33.70
C GLU A 711 -11.34 7.14 34.72
N LYS A 712 -12.23 6.51 35.50
CA LYS A 712 -11.87 5.47 36.47
C LYS A 712 -11.11 4.30 35.80
N ASN A 713 -11.49 3.93 34.59
CA ASN A 713 -10.87 2.84 33.84
C ASN A 713 -9.61 3.29 33.08
N PHE A 714 -9.37 4.60 32.93
CA PHE A 714 -8.17 5.15 32.30
C PHE A 714 -6.96 5.13 33.25
N ALA A 715 -5.83 4.65 32.73
CA ALA A 715 -4.53 4.76 33.36
C ALA A 715 -3.49 5.35 32.39
N LEU A 716 -2.62 6.20 32.94
CA LEU A 716 -1.42 6.67 32.27
C LEU A 716 -0.33 5.60 32.42
N LEU A 717 0.33 5.23 31.33
CA LEU A 717 1.46 4.32 31.33
C LEU A 717 2.73 5.11 31.08
N VAL A 718 3.60 5.19 32.08
CA VAL A 718 4.88 5.90 32.02
C VAL A 718 6.00 4.90 31.81
N ILE A 719 6.79 5.10 30.77
CA ILE A 719 7.86 4.20 30.35
C ILE A 719 9.19 4.88 30.68
N GLU A 720 9.92 4.30 31.61
CA GLU A 720 11.25 4.72 32.04
C GLU A 720 12.31 3.99 31.18
N PRO A 721 12.92 4.67 30.19
CA PRO A 721 13.90 4.03 29.31
C PRO A 721 15.20 3.72 30.06
N ARG A 722 15.79 2.55 29.79
CA ARG A 722 17.11 2.13 30.31
C ARG A 722 18.15 1.98 29.22
N SER A 723 17.74 1.48 28.06
CA SER A 723 18.58 1.38 26.87
C SER A 723 17.79 1.86 25.65
N VAL A 724 18.47 2.59 24.76
CA VAL A 724 17.92 3.07 23.50
C VAL A 724 18.88 2.75 22.37
N ASP A 725 18.51 1.83 21.51
CA ASP A 725 19.23 1.48 20.28
C ASP A 725 18.61 2.25 19.11
N VAL A 726 19.38 3.19 18.56
CA VAL A 726 18.96 4.05 17.45
C VAL A 726 19.68 3.62 16.19
N VAL A 727 18.94 3.08 15.23
CA VAL A 727 19.42 2.81 13.88
C VAL A 727 18.96 3.97 12.99
N ASN A 728 19.90 4.67 12.39
CA ASN A 728 19.68 5.70 11.39
C ASN A 728 20.13 5.14 10.03
N LEU A 729 19.16 4.66 9.25
CA LEU A 729 19.42 4.07 7.93
C LEU A 729 19.74 5.13 6.88
N ALA A 730 19.34 6.40 7.07
CA ALA A 730 19.68 7.47 6.13
C ALA A 730 21.18 7.80 6.15
N ASP A 731 21.80 7.72 7.33
CA ASP A 731 23.21 8.05 7.53
C ASP A 731 24.10 6.81 7.70
N ASP A 732 23.54 5.60 7.56
CA ASP A 732 24.19 4.30 7.83
C ASP A 732 24.91 4.27 9.20
N THR A 733 24.15 4.57 10.25
CA THR A 733 24.68 4.62 11.62
C THR A 733 23.81 3.87 12.60
N ARG A 734 24.42 3.23 13.60
CA ARG A 734 23.71 2.74 14.77
C ARG A 734 24.38 3.18 16.06
N THR A 735 23.59 3.73 16.97
CA THR A 735 24.06 4.26 18.24
C THR A 735 23.24 3.68 19.38
N ILE A 736 23.93 3.06 20.33
CA ILE A 736 23.31 2.52 21.55
C ILE A 736 23.56 3.50 22.69
N TYR A 737 22.48 3.93 23.32
CA TYR A 737 22.46 4.76 24.51
C TYR A 737 22.06 3.90 25.71
N GLU A 738 22.82 3.97 26.80
CA GLU A 738 22.58 3.19 28.01
C GLU A 738 22.59 4.11 29.24
N LEU A 739 21.53 4.07 30.05
CA LEU A 739 21.43 4.77 31.33
C LEU A 739 22.49 4.21 32.29
N LYS A 740 23.23 5.08 32.98
CA LYS A 740 24.26 4.62 33.91
C LYS A 740 23.65 3.75 35.03
N PRO A 741 24.32 2.67 35.46
CA PRO A 741 23.83 1.81 36.53
C PRO A 741 23.48 2.61 37.80
N GLY A 742 22.33 2.29 38.42
CA GLY A 742 21.86 2.92 39.66
C GLY A 742 21.18 4.27 39.48
N GLN A 743 21.10 4.82 38.27
CA GLN A 743 20.40 6.08 37.99
C GLN A 743 18.95 5.84 37.51
N ASN A 744 18.13 6.89 37.52
CA ASN A 744 16.78 6.88 36.95
C ASN A 744 16.76 7.68 35.65
N ALA A 745 15.83 7.39 34.74
CA ALA A 745 15.82 8.06 33.44
C ALA A 745 15.48 9.57 33.54
N ALA A 746 14.70 9.98 34.54
CA ALA A 746 14.21 11.35 34.64
C ALA A 746 15.33 12.38 34.88
N THR A 747 16.33 12.01 35.68
CA THR A 747 17.44 12.89 36.07
C THR A 747 18.84 12.31 35.83
N GLY A 748 18.94 11.04 35.42
CA GLY A 748 20.19 10.32 35.25
C GLY A 748 20.93 10.58 33.93
N GLU A 749 22.24 10.37 33.99
CA GLU A 749 23.20 10.44 32.91
C GLU A 749 23.17 9.18 32.02
N TRP A 750 23.48 9.40 30.75
CA TRP A 750 23.49 8.38 29.70
C TRP A 750 24.89 8.23 29.13
N THR A 751 25.26 6.99 28.81
CA THR A 751 26.42 6.68 27.96
C THR A 751 25.95 6.49 26.52
N LYS A 752 26.83 6.73 25.54
CA LYS A 752 26.55 6.48 24.12
C LYS A 752 27.73 5.78 23.47
N ARG A 753 27.45 4.81 22.60
CA ARG A 753 28.46 4.14 21.77
C ARG A 753 27.92 3.91 20.37
N ARG A 754 28.76 4.15 19.37
CA ARG A 754 28.45 3.83 17.97
C ARG A 754 28.84 2.38 17.69
N VAL A 755 27.96 1.67 17.02
CA VAL A 755 28.14 0.27 16.62
C VAL A 755 27.87 0.13 15.13
N VAL A 756 28.16 -1.06 14.59
CA VAL A 756 27.81 -1.38 13.20
C VAL A 756 26.29 -1.28 13.04
N PRO A 757 25.80 -0.58 11.98
CA PRO A 757 24.40 -0.44 11.64
C PRO A 757 23.58 -1.73 11.71
#